data_AF-A0A9L0J9C1-F1
#
_entry.id   AF-A0A9L0J9C1-F1
#
_cell.length_a   1.000
_cell.length_b   1.000
_cell.length_c   1.000
_cell.angle_alpha   90.00
_cell.angle_beta   90.00
_cell.angle_gamma   90.00
#
_symmetry.space_group_name_H-M   'P 1'
#
loop_
_entity.id
_entity.type
_entity.pdbx_description
1 polymer ?
#
loop_
_entity_poly.entity_id
_entity_poly.type
_entity_poly.pdbx_seq_one_letter_code
_entity_poly.pdbx_strand_id
1 'polypeptide(L)'
;MNGLSHLHGCKDHDQFIINLIRGLSGNLNMKSRLEFTKEVFNWARESPPDPHKPMDTYYDSSRGRLASYVLKKPENLTADNFNNGQSLPVIQTPDMQRGLDYFKPWLSSDTKQPFILVGPEGCGKGMLLKYAFSQLRSTQIATVHCSAQTTSRHLLQKLSQTCMVISTNTGRVYRPKDCERLVLYLKDINLPKLDKWGTSTLVAFLQQVLTYQGFYDENLEWVGLENIQIVASMSAGGRLGRHKLTTRFTSIVRLCAIDYPEREQLQTICGAYLEPVLHKNLKNHSIWGSSSKIYLLAGSMVQVYEQVRAKFTVDDYSHYFFTPCILTQWVLGLFRYDLEGGSSNHPLDYVLEIVAYEARRLFRDKIVGAKELHLFDSILTSVFQGDWGSDVLDNMADSFYVTWGARHNSGTRAAPGQPLPPHGKPLGKLNSADLKDVIKKGLIHYGRDNQNFDILLFQEVLEYMSRIDRVLSFPGGSLLLAGRSGVGRRTITSLVSHMHGAVLFSPKISRGYELKQFKNDLKHVLHLAGVEAQQVVLLLEDYQFVHPTFLEMINSLLSSGEVPGLYTLEELEPLLLPLKDQASQDGFFGPVFNYFTYRIQQNLHIVLIMDSANLNFIINCESNPALHKKCQVLWMEGWSDSSMKKIPEMLFSETGGEEKYSDKKRKEEKKKNSVDPDFLKSFLLIHESCKAYGATPSRYMTFLHVYSAISSSKKKELLKRQSHLQAGVSKLNEAKALVDELNRKAGEQSILLKTKQDEADAALQEITVSMQDASEQKTELERLKHKIAEEVVKIEERKNKIEDELKEVHPLVSEAKLAVGNIRPESLSEIRSLRMPPDVIRDILEGVLRLMGIFDTSWVSMKSFLAKRGVREDIATFDARNIPREIRESVEELLFKNKGSFDPKNAKRASTAAAPLAAWVKANVQYSHVLERIQPLETEQAGLELNLKKTEDRKRKLEELLDSVGQKVSELKEKFQSRTSEAAKLEAEVSKAQETIKAAEVLINQLDREHKRWNAQVAEITEELTTLPKRAQLAAAFITYLSAAPEDLRKTCLEEWIKSACLEKFDLRRFLCT
;
A
#
# COMPACT_ATOMS: atom_id res chain seq x y z
N MET A 1 45.75 56.49 -36.72
CA MET A 1 46.14 55.19 -37.32
C MET A 1 45.00 54.51 -38.07
N ASN A 2 43.80 54.36 -37.48
CA ASN A 2 42.66 53.75 -38.20
C ASN A 2 42.31 54.45 -39.51
N GLY A 3 42.18 55.78 -39.49
CA GLY A 3 42.01 56.61 -40.69
C GLY A 3 43.01 56.28 -41.79
N LEU A 4 44.30 56.42 -41.48
CA LEU A 4 45.40 56.23 -42.42
C LEU A 4 45.46 54.83 -43.03
N SER A 5 45.14 53.79 -42.24
CA SER A 5 45.14 52.41 -42.74
C SER A 5 44.02 52.10 -43.74
N HIS A 6 43.10 53.01 -43.99
CA HIS A 6 42.10 52.88 -45.06
C HIS A 6 42.45 53.66 -46.32
N LEU A 7 43.41 54.58 -46.25
CA LEU A 7 43.77 55.49 -47.33
C LEU A 7 44.81 54.90 -48.29
N HIS A 8 45.29 53.69 -48.04
CA HIS A 8 46.26 53.03 -48.93
C HIS A 8 45.59 52.64 -50.25
N GLY A 9 46.24 52.95 -51.37
CA GLY A 9 45.76 52.54 -52.71
C GLY A 9 44.52 53.27 -53.22
N CYS A 10 44.16 54.43 -52.65
CA CYS A 10 43.14 55.32 -53.23
C CYS A 10 43.62 55.85 -54.60
N LYS A 11 42.79 55.71 -55.64
CA LYS A 11 43.08 56.18 -57.00
C LYS A 11 42.47 57.54 -57.29
N ASP A 12 41.24 57.74 -56.82
CA ASP A 12 40.43 58.94 -57.11
C ASP A 12 40.10 59.73 -55.84
N HIS A 13 39.73 61.00 -56.03
CA HIS A 13 39.27 61.89 -54.96
C HIS A 13 38.03 61.35 -54.24
N ASP A 14 37.02 60.91 -54.99
CA ASP A 14 35.80 60.30 -54.46
C ASP A 14 36.10 59.06 -53.61
N GLN A 15 37.07 58.23 -54.06
CA GLN A 15 37.51 57.05 -53.33
C GLN A 15 38.22 57.45 -52.02
N PHE A 16 39.02 58.51 -52.05
CA PHE A 16 39.67 59.06 -50.87
C PHE A 16 38.65 59.51 -49.82
N ILE A 17 37.59 60.23 -50.22
CA ILE A 17 36.54 60.71 -49.31
C ILE A 17 35.87 59.52 -48.59
N ILE A 18 35.44 58.51 -49.35
CA ILE A 18 34.78 57.34 -48.78
C ILE A 18 35.72 56.56 -47.85
N ASN A 19 36.98 56.39 -48.23
CA ASN A 19 37.96 55.70 -47.39
C ASN A 19 38.33 56.49 -46.13
N LEU A 20 38.35 57.83 -46.20
CA LEU A 20 38.53 58.70 -45.04
C LEU A 20 37.36 58.58 -44.06
N ILE A 21 36.14 58.61 -44.59
CA ILE A 21 34.92 58.37 -43.83
C ILE A 21 35.01 57.00 -43.15
N ARG A 22 35.32 55.92 -43.89
CA ARG A 22 35.46 54.57 -43.35
C ARG A 22 36.53 54.50 -42.25
N GLY A 23 37.71 55.07 -42.45
CA GLY A 23 38.77 54.93 -41.47
C GLY A 23 38.51 55.65 -40.14
N LEU A 24 37.77 56.77 -40.16
CA LEU A 24 37.50 57.59 -38.96
C LEU A 24 36.16 57.26 -38.30
N SER A 25 35.11 56.99 -39.09
CA SER A 25 33.77 56.71 -38.55
C SER A 25 33.72 55.42 -37.70
N GLY A 26 34.71 54.53 -37.84
CA GLY A 26 34.71 53.21 -37.21
C GLY A 26 34.72 53.26 -35.69
N ASN A 27 35.20 54.36 -35.13
CA ASN A 27 35.29 54.60 -33.69
C ASN A 27 34.15 55.46 -33.13
N LEU A 28 33.33 56.05 -34.00
CA LEU A 28 32.21 56.90 -33.59
C LEU A 28 30.96 56.05 -33.31
N ASN A 29 30.03 56.61 -32.54
CA ASN A 29 28.68 56.04 -32.37
C ASN A 29 27.81 56.35 -33.61
N MET A 30 26.72 55.61 -33.84
CA MET A 30 25.91 55.76 -35.07
C MET A 30 25.41 57.19 -35.33
N LYS A 31 25.00 57.92 -34.28
CA LYS A 31 24.49 59.29 -34.42
C LYS A 31 25.57 60.27 -34.88
N SER A 32 26.73 60.25 -34.23
CA SER A 32 27.86 61.12 -34.58
C SER A 32 28.51 60.70 -35.90
N ARG A 33 28.39 59.42 -36.32
CA ARG A 33 28.81 59.01 -37.68
C ARG A 33 28.01 59.73 -38.75
N LEU A 34 26.70 59.83 -38.59
CA LEU A 34 25.84 60.52 -39.55
C LEU A 34 26.20 62.00 -39.66
N GLU A 35 26.41 62.67 -38.54
CA GLU A 35 26.86 64.08 -38.51
C GLU A 35 28.21 64.24 -39.21
N PHE A 36 29.19 63.40 -38.85
CA PHE A 36 30.51 63.43 -39.44
C PHE A 36 30.48 63.21 -40.96
N THR A 37 29.71 62.24 -41.44
CA THR A 37 29.60 62.00 -42.90
C THR A 37 28.98 63.18 -43.64
N LYS A 38 27.94 63.80 -43.08
CA LYS A 38 27.33 65.00 -43.67
C LYS A 38 28.33 66.15 -43.74
N GLU A 39 29.10 66.38 -42.68
CA GLU A 39 30.15 67.40 -42.67
C GLU A 39 31.25 67.12 -43.68
N VAL A 40 31.72 65.87 -43.79
CA VAL A 40 32.76 65.49 -44.75
C VAL A 40 32.30 65.69 -46.19
N PHE A 41 31.07 65.30 -46.53
CA PHE A 41 30.50 65.56 -47.86
C PHE A 41 30.36 67.06 -48.14
N ASN A 42 29.95 67.85 -47.13
CA ASN A 42 29.91 69.30 -47.24
C ASN A 42 31.30 69.91 -47.48
N TRP A 43 32.34 69.43 -46.79
CA TRP A 43 33.73 69.88 -46.99
C TRP A 43 34.29 69.46 -48.35
N ALA A 44 33.94 68.25 -48.81
CA ALA A 44 34.32 67.72 -50.11
C ALA A 44 33.63 68.42 -51.29
N ARG A 45 32.54 69.16 -51.04
CA ARG A 45 31.67 69.76 -52.07
C ARG A 45 31.08 68.73 -53.04
N GLU A 46 30.92 67.50 -52.58
CA GLU A 46 30.30 66.40 -53.31
C GLU A 46 29.06 65.94 -52.56
N SER A 47 27.95 65.78 -53.28
CA SER A 47 26.71 65.24 -52.71
C SER A 47 26.72 63.72 -52.73
N PRO A 48 26.38 63.03 -51.63
CA PRO A 48 26.17 61.58 -51.67
C PRO A 48 25.00 61.22 -52.61
N PRO A 49 25.02 60.05 -53.27
CA PRO A 49 23.95 59.61 -54.17
C PRO A 49 22.58 59.51 -53.48
N ASP A 50 22.56 59.17 -52.19
CA ASP A 50 21.36 59.19 -51.35
C ASP A 50 21.57 60.18 -50.17
N PRO A 51 20.85 61.32 -50.16
CA PRO A 51 20.95 62.31 -49.09
C PRO A 51 20.27 61.88 -47.78
N HIS A 52 19.34 60.92 -47.81
CA HIS A 52 18.67 60.41 -46.61
C HIS A 52 19.57 59.41 -45.86
N LYS A 53 20.29 58.55 -46.58
CA LYS A 53 21.20 57.56 -46.01
C LYS A 53 22.63 57.74 -46.55
N PRO A 54 23.34 58.83 -46.18
CA PRO A 54 24.68 59.12 -46.70
C PRO A 54 25.74 58.06 -46.32
N MET A 55 25.50 57.33 -45.22
CA MET A 55 26.33 56.21 -44.76
C MET A 55 26.32 55.02 -45.72
N ASP A 56 25.30 54.91 -46.57
CA ASP A 56 25.13 53.80 -47.50
C ASP A 56 25.80 54.05 -48.85
N THR A 57 26.78 54.97 -48.87
CA THR A 57 27.57 55.27 -50.06
C THR A 57 28.81 54.38 -50.12
N TYR A 58 29.08 53.82 -51.29
CA TYR A 58 30.34 53.15 -51.62
C TYR A 58 30.92 53.68 -52.93
N TYR A 59 32.21 53.46 -53.11
CA TYR A 59 32.91 53.82 -54.34
C TYR A 59 32.99 52.59 -55.25
N ASP A 60 32.42 52.69 -56.46
CA ASP A 60 32.51 51.63 -57.46
C ASP A 60 33.79 51.80 -58.28
N SER A 61 34.79 50.97 -58.00
CA SER A 61 36.08 50.98 -58.69
C SER A 61 36.01 50.68 -60.19
N SER A 62 34.92 50.09 -60.67
CA SER A 62 34.73 49.79 -62.10
C SER A 62 34.16 50.97 -62.88
N ARG A 63 33.29 51.76 -62.22
CA ARG A 63 32.61 52.92 -62.81
C ARG A 63 33.28 54.25 -62.48
N GLY A 64 34.16 54.28 -61.48
CA GLY A 64 34.83 55.49 -61.00
C GLY A 64 33.85 56.53 -60.45
N ARG A 65 32.76 56.08 -59.81
CA ARG A 65 31.70 56.96 -59.26
C ARG A 65 31.20 56.47 -57.91
N LEU A 66 30.68 57.41 -57.12
CA LEU A 66 29.92 57.11 -55.91
C LEU A 66 28.59 56.43 -56.26
N ALA A 67 28.26 55.35 -55.55
CA ALA A 67 27.02 54.60 -55.69
C ALA A 67 26.44 54.29 -54.30
N SER A 68 25.13 54.04 -54.23
CA SER A 68 24.47 53.60 -52.99
C SER A 68 24.37 52.08 -52.92
N TYR A 69 24.56 51.50 -51.73
CA TYR A 69 24.40 50.05 -51.55
C TYR A 69 22.96 49.64 -51.85
N VAL A 70 22.82 48.57 -52.61
CA VAL A 70 21.52 47.98 -52.95
C VAL A 70 21.42 46.61 -52.30
N LEU A 71 20.22 46.25 -51.83
CA LEU A 71 19.92 44.92 -51.34
C LEU A 71 20.17 43.89 -52.45
N LYS A 72 21.05 42.92 -52.19
CA LYS A 72 21.25 41.77 -53.07
C LYS A 72 20.46 40.58 -52.54
N LYS A 73 19.34 40.28 -53.19
CA LYS A 73 18.53 39.11 -52.86
C LYS A 73 19.17 37.85 -53.46
N PRO A 74 19.48 36.82 -52.66
CA PRO A 74 19.90 35.53 -53.19
C PRO A 74 18.70 34.81 -53.85
N GLU A 75 18.82 34.47 -55.13
CA GLU A 75 17.73 33.87 -55.92
C GLU A 75 17.53 32.36 -55.65
N ASN A 76 18.50 31.69 -55.01
CA ASN A 76 18.56 30.22 -54.86
C ASN A 76 18.49 29.73 -53.39
N LEU A 77 17.73 30.41 -52.50
CA LEU A 77 17.59 29.93 -51.13
C LEU A 77 16.63 28.74 -51.06
N THR A 78 17.17 27.58 -50.69
CA THR A 78 16.43 26.35 -50.43
C THR A 78 16.53 25.99 -48.95
N ALA A 79 15.68 25.06 -48.50
CA ALA A 79 15.75 24.53 -47.13
C ALA A 79 17.15 23.97 -46.80
N ASP A 80 17.84 23.39 -47.80
CA ASP A 80 19.15 22.78 -47.62
C ASP A 80 20.25 23.76 -47.23
N ASN A 81 20.11 25.03 -47.63
CA ASN A 81 21.05 26.09 -47.21
C ASN A 81 21.01 26.37 -45.71
N PHE A 82 19.93 25.97 -45.02
CA PHE A 82 19.76 26.16 -43.58
C PHE A 82 20.17 24.93 -42.76
N ASN A 83 20.52 23.81 -43.39
CA ASN A 83 20.87 22.56 -42.70
C ASN A 83 22.10 22.72 -41.80
N ASN A 84 23.05 23.59 -42.17
CA ASN A 84 24.23 23.85 -41.34
C ASN A 84 24.05 25.10 -40.47
N GLY A 85 23.83 24.88 -39.16
CA GLY A 85 23.72 25.96 -38.17
C GLY A 85 24.97 26.84 -38.04
N GLN A 86 26.14 26.40 -38.52
CA GLN A 86 27.37 27.19 -38.47
C GLN A 86 27.55 28.12 -39.69
N SER A 87 26.90 27.82 -40.82
CA SER A 87 27.03 28.53 -42.10
C SER A 87 25.66 28.92 -42.66
N LEU A 88 24.93 29.74 -41.90
CA LEU A 88 23.65 30.29 -42.35
C LEU A 88 23.82 31.22 -43.57
N PRO A 89 22.87 31.20 -44.53
CA PRO A 89 22.95 32.01 -45.73
C PRO A 89 22.86 33.50 -45.39
N VAL A 90 23.91 34.26 -45.72
CA VAL A 90 23.97 35.67 -45.36
C VAL A 90 23.23 36.53 -46.37
N ILE A 91 22.15 37.19 -45.93
CA ILE A 91 21.47 38.20 -46.73
C ILE A 91 22.32 39.47 -46.75
N GLN A 92 22.69 39.92 -47.95
CA GLN A 92 23.55 41.08 -48.15
C GLN A 92 22.73 42.37 -48.15
N THR A 93 22.32 42.80 -46.94
CA THR A 93 21.75 44.14 -46.73
C THR A 93 22.84 45.23 -46.89
N PRO A 94 22.45 46.50 -47.07
CA PRO A 94 23.40 47.63 -47.09
C PRO A 94 24.38 47.61 -45.91
N ASP A 95 23.88 47.37 -44.69
CA ASP A 95 24.70 47.29 -43.47
C ASP A 95 25.76 46.18 -43.51
N MET A 96 25.40 45.02 -44.07
CA MET A 96 26.34 43.89 -44.21
C MET A 96 27.42 44.19 -45.25
N GLN A 97 27.04 44.78 -46.39
CA GLN A 97 27.98 45.19 -47.42
C GLN A 97 28.94 46.28 -46.90
N ARG A 98 28.39 47.30 -46.22
CA ARG A 98 29.15 48.35 -45.53
C ARG A 98 30.12 47.78 -44.49
N GLY A 99 29.66 46.82 -43.70
CA GLY A 99 30.47 46.11 -42.73
C GLY A 99 31.64 45.37 -43.40
N LEU A 100 31.38 44.60 -44.46
CA LEU A 100 32.41 43.89 -45.22
C LEU A 100 33.45 44.86 -45.77
N ASP A 101 33.01 45.91 -46.47
CA ASP A 101 33.88 46.90 -47.07
C ASP A 101 34.79 47.61 -46.05
N TYR A 102 34.38 47.66 -44.79
CA TYR A 102 35.17 48.23 -43.71
C TYR A 102 36.41 47.40 -43.37
N PHE A 103 36.27 46.10 -43.15
CA PHE A 103 37.39 45.29 -42.67
C PHE A 103 37.99 44.40 -43.76
N LYS A 104 37.37 44.32 -44.94
CA LYS A 104 37.92 43.59 -46.10
C LYS A 104 39.33 44.07 -46.47
N PRO A 105 39.64 45.39 -46.52
CA PRO A 105 41.02 45.85 -46.77
C PRO A 105 42.03 45.30 -45.75
N TRP A 106 41.64 45.19 -44.48
CA TRP A 106 42.52 44.65 -43.43
C TRP A 106 42.71 43.13 -43.49
N LEU A 107 41.85 42.43 -44.24
CA LEU A 107 41.91 40.99 -44.43
C LEU A 107 42.69 40.57 -45.68
N SER A 108 42.91 41.45 -46.66
CA SER A 108 43.73 41.14 -47.84
C SER A 108 45.16 40.71 -47.45
N SER A 109 45.86 40.02 -48.34
CA SER A 109 47.19 39.44 -48.08
C SER A 109 48.28 40.51 -47.98
N ASP A 110 48.18 41.54 -48.81
CA ASP A 110 49.08 42.70 -48.89
C ASP A 110 48.93 43.66 -47.70
N THR A 111 47.71 43.88 -47.23
CA THR A 111 47.38 44.90 -46.21
C THR A 111 46.90 44.29 -44.90
N LYS A 112 47.52 43.18 -44.49
CA LYS A 112 47.21 42.44 -43.26
C LYS A 112 47.30 43.35 -42.03
N GLN A 113 46.17 43.59 -41.36
CA GLN A 113 46.10 44.36 -40.11
C GLN A 113 45.35 43.61 -39.02
N PRO A 114 45.80 43.62 -37.75
CA PRO A 114 45.01 43.11 -36.65
C PRO A 114 43.86 44.09 -36.34
N PHE A 115 42.65 43.56 -36.17
CA PHE A 115 41.48 44.41 -35.90
C PHE A 115 40.46 43.80 -34.94
N ILE A 116 39.65 44.68 -34.34
CA ILE A 116 38.57 44.34 -33.43
C ILE A 116 37.26 44.82 -34.02
N LEU A 117 36.30 43.89 -34.12
CA LEU A 117 34.94 44.19 -34.50
C LEU A 117 34.08 44.34 -33.25
N VAL A 118 33.66 45.58 -32.99
CA VAL A 118 32.83 45.98 -31.86
C VAL A 118 31.38 46.03 -32.29
N GLY A 119 30.47 45.63 -31.41
CA GLY A 119 29.05 45.82 -31.67
C GLY A 119 28.21 45.17 -30.60
N PRO A 120 26.91 45.49 -30.50
CA PRO A 120 26.02 44.77 -29.61
C PRO A 120 26.04 43.25 -29.88
N GLU A 121 25.75 42.46 -28.86
CA GLU A 121 25.73 41.02 -29.04
C GLU A 121 24.52 40.59 -29.90
N GLY A 122 24.72 39.68 -30.85
CA GLY A 122 23.66 39.30 -31.79
C GLY A 122 23.48 40.25 -32.98
N CYS A 123 24.32 41.28 -33.16
CA CYS A 123 24.29 42.15 -34.35
C CYS A 123 24.90 41.52 -35.62
N GLY A 124 25.22 40.22 -35.61
CA GLY A 124 25.78 39.54 -36.78
C GLY A 124 27.31 39.53 -36.90
N LYS A 125 28.06 40.07 -35.92
CA LYS A 125 29.55 40.07 -35.93
C LYS A 125 30.19 38.75 -36.39
N GLY A 126 29.79 37.64 -35.75
CA GLY A 126 30.36 36.34 -36.04
C GLY A 126 29.97 35.81 -37.41
N MET A 127 28.72 36.06 -37.83
CA MET A 127 28.20 35.67 -39.15
C MET A 127 28.94 36.44 -40.27
N LEU A 128 29.12 37.74 -40.08
CA LEU A 128 29.85 38.63 -40.98
C LEU A 128 31.33 38.25 -41.11
N LEU A 129 32.01 37.99 -39.99
CA LEU A 129 33.41 37.56 -40.00
C LEU A 129 33.60 36.19 -40.65
N LYS A 130 32.75 35.21 -40.32
CA LYS A 130 32.79 33.88 -40.96
C LYS A 130 32.59 33.98 -42.46
N TYR A 131 31.64 34.79 -42.91
CA TYR A 131 31.44 35.06 -44.33
C TYR A 131 32.67 35.71 -44.96
N ALA A 132 33.29 36.68 -44.30
CA ALA A 132 34.49 37.30 -44.84
C ALA A 132 35.69 36.36 -44.89
N PHE A 133 35.82 35.47 -43.89
CA PHE A 133 36.88 34.47 -43.87
C PHE A 133 36.69 33.40 -44.96
N SER A 134 35.45 33.01 -45.29
CA SER A 134 35.20 32.06 -46.40
C SER A 134 35.57 32.63 -47.77
N GLN A 135 35.70 33.95 -47.89
CA GLN A 135 36.20 34.61 -49.12
C GLN A 135 37.73 34.61 -49.22
N LEU A 136 38.45 34.27 -48.15
CA LEU A 136 39.91 34.20 -48.16
C LEU A 136 40.35 32.83 -48.71
N ARG A 137 41.34 32.84 -49.60
CA ARG A 137 41.98 31.62 -50.08
C ARG A 137 43.22 31.30 -49.23
N SER A 138 43.60 30.02 -49.19
CA SER A 138 44.84 29.55 -48.53
C SER A 138 45.01 29.98 -47.07
N THR A 139 43.88 30.20 -46.36
CA THR A 139 43.86 30.70 -44.98
C THR A 139 43.08 29.76 -44.08
N GLN A 140 43.66 29.40 -42.93
CA GLN A 140 42.98 28.63 -41.89
C GLN A 140 42.45 29.53 -40.78
N ILE A 141 41.30 29.17 -40.19
CA ILE A 141 40.65 29.93 -39.12
C ILE A 141 40.73 29.13 -37.83
N ALA A 142 41.40 29.68 -36.83
CA ALA A 142 41.38 29.16 -35.46
C ALA A 142 40.47 30.04 -34.61
N THR A 143 39.32 29.51 -34.19
CA THR A 143 38.38 30.26 -33.35
C THR A 143 38.59 29.92 -31.88
N VAL A 144 38.65 30.94 -31.02
CA VAL A 144 38.71 30.79 -29.57
C VAL A 144 37.53 31.53 -28.96
N HIS A 145 36.74 30.83 -28.18
CA HIS A 145 35.66 31.41 -27.39
C HIS A 145 36.20 31.86 -26.04
N CYS A 146 36.31 33.17 -25.83
CA CYS A 146 36.81 33.70 -24.57
C CYS A 146 35.72 33.62 -23.49
N SER A 147 36.19 33.37 -22.27
CA SER A 147 35.45 33.35 -21.03
C SER A 147 36.25 34.06 -19.95
N ALA A 148 35.70 34.21 -18.75
CA ALA A 148 36.39 34.83 -17.62
C ALA A 148 37.75 34.19 -17.31
N GLN A 149 37.92 32.89 -17.54
CA GLN A 149 39.16 32.15 -17.25
C GLN A 149 40.02 31.88 -18.47
N THR A 150 39.76 32.52 -19.61
CA THR A 150 40.61 32.33 -20.78
C THR A 150 41.99 32.92 -20.53
N THR A 151 43.01 32.07 -20.57
CA THR A 151 44.41 32.44 -20.35
C THR A 151 45.24 32.28 -21.61
N SER A 152 46.48 32.79 -21.60
CA SER A 152 47.44 32.62 -22.69
C SER A 152 47.67 31.14 -23.05
N ARG A 153 47.71 30.24 -22.05
CA ARG A 153 47.88 28.79 -22.26
C ARG A 153 46.82 28.19 -23.19
N HIS A 154 45.57 28.63 -23.06
CA HIS A 154 44.48 28.12 -23.90
C HIS A 154 44.69 28.52 -25.37
N LEU A 155 45.16 29.75 -25.61
CA LEU A 155 45.50 30.19 -26.97
C LEU A 155 46.69 29.40 -27.52
N LEU A 156 47.71 29.14 -26.70
CA LEU A 156 48.87 28.35 -27.10
C LEU A 156 48.49 26.92 -27.46
N GLN A 157 47.62 26.27 -26.67
CA GLN A 157 47.08 24.95 -27.00
C GLN A 157 46.33 24.97 -28.34
N LYS A 158 45.46 25.96 -28.55
CA LYS A 158 44.75 26.11 -29.82
C LYS A 158 45.66 26.40 -31.01
N LEU A 159 46.71 27.18 -30.80
CA LEU A 159 47.71 27.44 -31.81
C LEU A 159 48.51 26.16 -32.12
N SER A 160 48.91 25.39 -31.11
CA SER A 160 49.63 24.12 -31.30
C SER A 160 48.83 23.05 -32.04
N GLN A 161 47.51 23.09 -31.98
CA GLN A 161 46.64 22.18 -32.76
C GLN A 161 46.61 22.53 -34.26
N THR A 162 46.89 23.79 -34.62
CA THR A 162 46.70 24.32 -35.98
C THR A 162 48.01 24.77 -36.65
N CYS A 163 49.06 25.00 -35.86
CA CYS A 163 50.38 25.41 -36.31
C CYS A 163 51.42 24.32 -36.01
N MET A 164 52.47 24.29 -36.82
CA MET A 164 53.68 23.52 -36.56
C MET A 164 54.72 24.40 -35.84
N VAL A 165 55.45 23.79 -34.92
CA VAL A 165 56.62 24.42 -34.29
C VAL A 165 57.85 24.03 -35.11
N ILE A 166 58.49 25.02 -35.73
CA ILE A 166 59.70 24.85 -36.52
C ILE A 166 60.85 25.63 -35.86
N SER A 167 62.08 25.12 -36.00
CA SER A 167 63.27 25.83 -35.54
C SER A 167 63.87 26.59 -36.71
N THR A 168 64.03 27.91 -36.57
CA THR A 168 64.74 28.77 -37.53
C THR A 168 66.05 29.26 -36.91
N ASN A 169 66.86 29.97 -37.69
CA ASN A 169 68.11 30.57 -37.26
C ASN A 169 67.95 31.60 -36.12
N THR A 170 66.76 32.17 -35.93
CA THR A 170 66.44 33.15 -34.87
C THR A 170 65.68 32.56 -33.69
N GLY A 171 65.55 31.23 -33.61
CA GLY A 171 64.85 30.53 -32.53
C GLY A 171 63.67 29.66 -33.01
N ARG A 172 62.90 29.12 -32.08
CA ARG A 172 61.68 28.38 -32.42
C ARG A 172 60.58 29.35 -32.84
N VAL A 173 59.80 28.99 -33.87
CA VAL A 173 58.65 29.78 -34.34
C VAL A 173 57.45 28.90 -34.63
N TYR A 174 56.26 29.42 -34.36
CA TYR A 174 54.99 28.84 -34.79
C TYR A 174 54.65 29.31 -36.19
N ARG A 175 54.44 28.35 -37.10
CA ARG A 175 54.00 28.58 -38.47
C ARG A 175 52.74 27.76 -38.77
N PRO A 176 51.74 28.30 -39.49
CA PRO A 176 50.53 27.55 -39.84
C PRO A 176 50.83 26.24 -40.58
N LYS A 177 50.07 25.20 -40.26
CA LYS A 177 50.14 23.91 -40.94
C LYS A 177 49.33 23.97 -42.23
N ASP A 178 49.89 23.50 -43.35
CA ASP A 178 49.20 23.35 -44.65
C ASP A 178 48.53 24.62 -45.22
N CYS A 179 48.87 25.81 -44.71
CA CYS A 179 48.27 27.09 -45.09
C CYS A 179 49.32 28.21 -45.10
N GLU A 180 49.10 29.23 -45.93
CA GLU A 180 49.99 30.41 -46.01
C GLU A 180 49.77 31.34 -44.82
N ARG A 181 48.51 31.46 -44.37
CA ARG A 181 48.09 32.37 -43.31
C ARG A 181 47.16 31.66 -42.33
N LEU A 182 47.29 31.99 -41.05
CA LEU A 182 46.31 31.62 -40.04
C LEU A 182 45.66 32.87 -39.44
N VAL A 183 44.35 32.84 -39.31
CA VAL A 183 43.56 33.87 -38.64
C VAL A 183 43.12 33.31 -37.30
N LEU A 184 43.65 33.89 -36.23
CA LEU A 184 43.23 33.63 -34.87
C LEU A 184 42.06 34.56 -34.54
N TYR A 185 40.85 34.00 -34.51
CA TYR A 185 39.62 34.72 -34.20
C TYR A 185 39.25 34.55 -32.73
N LEU A 186 39.33 35.64 -31.96
CA LEU A 186 38.98 35.69 -30.55
C LEU A 186 37.55 36.22 -30.38
N LYS A 187 36.65 35.37 -29.88
CA LYS A 187 35.26 35.74 -29.60
C LYS A 187 35.15 36.31 -28.19
N ASP A 188 34.64 37.54 -28.06
CA ASP A 188 34.36 38.23 -26.80
C ASP A 188 35.60 38.43 -25.90
N ILE A 189 36.58 39.19 -26.40
CA ILE A 189 37.82 39.55 -25.68
C ILE A 189 37.60 40.38 -24.39
N ASN A 190 36.37 40.83 -24.14
CA ASN A 190 35.98 41.62 -22.97
C ASN A 190 35.53 40.77 -21.75
N LEU A 191 35.44 39.46 -21.89
CA LEU A 191 35.09 38.54 -20.80
C LEU A 191 36.23 38.14 -19.84
N PRO A 192 37.49 37.97 -20.27
CA PRO A 192 38.58 37.56 -19.40
C PRO A 192 38.69 38.41 -18.13
N LYS A 193 38.83 37.73 -17.00
CA LYS A 193 38.84 38.33 -15.67
C LYS A 193 40.02 39.29 -15.52
N LEU A 194 39.75 40.43 -14.90
CA LEU A 194 40.78 41.38 -14.51
C LEU A 194 41.39 40.96 -13.18
N ASP A 195 42.69 41.23 -13.02
CA ASP A 195 43.32 41.20 -11.71
C ASP A 195 42.83 42.35 -10.81
N LYS A 196 43.33 42.41 -9.57
CA LYS A 196 42.99 43.46 -8.61
C LYS A 196 43.35 44.88 -9.11
N TRP A 197 44.22 44.98 -10.11
CA TRP A 197 44.72 46.22 -10.69
C TRP A 197 44.01 46.61 -11.98
N GLY A 198 43.00 45.85 -12.40
CA GLY A 198 42.20 46.15 -13.59
C GLY A 198 42.86 45.73 -14.91
N THR A 199 43.86 44.85 -14.89
CA THR A 199 44.53 44.34 -16.10
C THR A 199 44.20 42.88 -16.33
N SER A 200 43.95 42.50 -17.59
CA SER A 200 43.82 41.10 -17.99
C SER A 200 45.16 40.57 -18.52
N THR A 201 45.59 39.43 -17.99
CA THR A 201 46.82 38.74 -18.45
C THR A 201 46.71 38.34 -19.91
N LEU A 202 45.51 37.99 -20.39
CA LEU A 202 45.28 37.65 -21.79
C LEU A 202 45.51 38.85 -22.72
N VAL A 203 44.98 40.01 -22.36
CA VAL A 203 45.16 41.24 -23.17
C VAL A 203 46.61 41.69 -23.17
N ALA A 204 47.31 41.56 -22.03
CA ALA A 204 48.74 41.84 -21.94
C ALA A 204 49.56 40.88 -22.83
N PHE A 205 49.22 39.59 -22.85
CA PHE A 205 49.84 38.60 -23.74
C PHE A 205 49.61 38.95 -25.22
N LEU A 206 48.38 39.31 -25.60
CA LEU A 206 48.08 39.73 -26.97
C LEU A 206 48.83 41.02 -27.35
N GLN A 207 48.98 41.95 -26.41
CA GLN A 207 49.78 43.15 -26.61
C GLN A 207 51.26 42.80 -26.87
N GLN A 208 51.82 41.88 -26.09
CA GLN A 208 53.19 41.38 -26.26
C GLN A 208 53.37 40.74 -27.65
N VAL A 209 52.44 39.85 -28.02
CA VAL A 209 52.44 39.16 -29.32
C VAL A 209 52.39 40.13 -30.49
N LEU A 210 51.53 41.16 -30.43
CA LEU A 210 51.43 42.12 -31.53
C LEU A 210 52.64 43.06 -31.63
N THR A 211 53.26 43.38 -30.50
CA THR A 211 54.35 44.36 -30.44
C THR A 211 55.70 43.72 -30.79
N TYR A 212 55.97 42.54 -30.23
CA TYR A 212 57.27 41.86 -30.34
C TYR A 212 57.23 40.61 -31.23
N GLN A 213 56.08 40.30 -31.83
CA GLN A 213 55.89 39.14 -32.71
C GLN A 213 56.13 37.79 -32.00
N GLY A 214 55.86 37.75 -30.68
CA GLY A 214 55.48 36.55 -29.91
C GLY A 214 55.72 36.68 -28.39
N PHE A 215 55.90 35.54 -27.71
CA PHE A 215 55.90 35.35 -26.27
C PHE A 215 56.99 34.38 -25.72
N TYR A 216 57.36 34.54 -24.44
CA TYR A 216 58.21 33.59 -23.72
C TYR A 216 57.45 32.31 -23.34
N ASP A 217 58.00 31.16 -23.72
CA ASP A 217 57.52 29.84 -23.33
C ASP A 217 57.80 29.53 -21.84
N GLU A 218 57.15 28.52 -21.30
CA GLU A 218 57.32 28.07 -19.91
C GLU A 218 58.77 27.66 -19.60
N ASN A 219 59.50 27.19 -20.61
CA ASN A 219 60.90 26.82 -20.53
C ASN A 219 61.86 28.03 -20.65
N LEU A 220 61.34 29.26 -20.51
CA LEU A 220 62.08 30.52 -20.63
C LEU A 220 62.65 30.77 -22.03
N GLU A 221 62.22 30.01 -23.04
CA GLU A 221 62.62 30.22 -24.43
C GLU A 221 61.74 31.25 -25.13
N TRP A 222 62.35 32.06 -25.99
CA TRP A 222 61.63 33.02 -26.81
C TRP A 222 61.12 32.35 -28.11
N VAL A 223 59.78 32.19 -28.29
CA VAL A 223 59.14 31.50 -29.44
C VAL A 223 58.34 32.41 -30.39
N GLY A 224 58.89 32.72 -31.56
CA GLY A 224 58.27 33.60 -32.56
C GLY A 224 56.92 33.15 -33.12
N LEU A 225 56.13 34.10 -33.62
CA LEU A 225 54.87 33.86 -34.33
C LEU A 225 54.94 34.40 -35.75
N GLU A 226 54.84 33.52 -36.75
CA GLU A 226 54.94 33.88 -38.16
C GLU A 226 53.60 33.67 -38.88
N ASN A 227 53.24 34.61 -39.76
CA ASN A 227 52.03 34.54 -40.60
C ASN A 227 50.67 34.38 -39.88
N ILE A 228 50.60 34.71 -38.60
CA ILE A 228 49.34 34.72 -37.83
C ILE A 228 48.71 36.12 -37.83
N GLN A 229 47.42 36.23 -38.09
CA GLN A 229 46.64 37.45 -37.91
C GLN A 229 45.71 37.29 -36.71
N ILE A 230 45.64 38.31 -35.86
CA ILE A 230 44.72 38.32 -34.72
C ILE A 230 43.51 39.19 -35.08
N VAL A 231 42.34 38.57 -35.01
CA VAL A 231 41.05 39.25 -35.19
C VAL A 231 40.23 39.00 -33.94
N ALA A 232 39.65 40.03 -33.35
CA ALA A 232 38.79 39.87 -32.18
C ALA A 232 37.39 40.42 -32.44
N SER A 233 36.41 39.91 -31.71
CA SER A 233 35.12 40.56 -31.56
C SER A 233 34.84 40.86 -30.09
N MET A 234 34.12 41.94 -29.83
CA MET A 234 33.65 42.27 -28.49
C MET A 234 32.24 42.84 -28.51
N SER A 235 31.56 42.71 -27.37
CA SER A 235 30.34 43.45 -27.09
C SER A 235 30.65 44.86 -26.60
N ALA A 236 29.77 45.82 -26.89
CA ALA A 236 29.89 47.17 -26.34
C ALA A 236 29.88 47.11 -24.79
N GLY A 237 30.84 47.78 -24.14
CA GLY A 237 31.19 47.63 -22.72
C GLY A 237 30.22 48.25 -21.70
N GLY A 238 28.91 48.14 -21.94
CA GLY A 238 27.87 48.73 -21.08
C GLY A 238 27.27 47.79 -20.04
N ARG A 239 27.55 46.49 -20.07
CA ARG A 239 26.92 45.52 -19.15
C ARG A 239 27.92 44.94 -18.15
N LEU A 240 27.40 44.58 -16.98
CA LEU A 240 28.10 43.84 -15.92
C LEU A 240 28.83 42.61 -16.49
N GLY A 241 30.04 42.37 -15.98
CA GLY A 241 30.93 41.28 -16.43
C GLY A 241 31.65 41.50 -17.77
N ARG A 242 31.44 42.62 -18.47
CA ARG A 242 32.23 42.98 -19.66
C ARG A 242 33.22 44.09 -19.34
N HIS A 243 34.50 43.73 -19.36
CA HIS A 243 35.59 44.62 -19.00
C HIS A 243 36.05 45.47 -20.20
N LYS A 244 36.48 46.70 -19.93
CA LYS A 244 37.11 47.56 -20.93
C LYS A 244 38.55 47.08 -21.19
N LEU A 245 39.00 47.24 -22.43
CA LEU A 245 40.35 46.91 -22.84
C LEU A 245 41.31 48.08 -22.53
N THR A 246 42.57 47.77 -22.29
CA THR A 246 43.61 48.77 -22.04
C THR A 246 43.92 49.59 -23.30
N THR A 247 44.14 50.90 -23.15
CA THR A 247 44.46 51.81 -24.26
C THR A 247 45.70 51.39 -25.06
N ARG A 248 46.71 50.80 -24.40
CA ARG A 248 47.92 50.32 -25.07
C ARG A 248 47.62 49.30 -26.15
N PHE A 249 46.72 48.36 -25.86
CA PHE A 249 46.29 47.34 -26.81
C PHE A 249 45.42 47.94 -27.91
N THR A 250 44.41 48.76 -27.56
CA THR A 250 43.47 49.33 -28.54
C THR A 250 44.11 50.33 -29.50
N SER A 251 45.19 51.01 -29.12
CA SER A 251 45.94 51.90 -30.01
C SER A 251 46.78 51.18 -31.08
N ILE A 252 47.19 49.94 -30.82
CA ILE A 252 47.98 49.12 -31.77
C ILE A 252 47.09 48.60 -32.90
N VAL A 253 45.93 48.05 -32.53
CA VAL A 253 45.00 47.38 -33.44
C VAL A 253 44.06 48.36 -34.13
N ARG A 254 43.42 47.91 -35.21
CA ARG A 254 42.30 48.64 -35.83
C ARG A 254 40.98 48.27 -35.17
N LEU A 255 40.00 49.14 -35.26
CA LEU A 255 38.68 48.89 -34.68
C LEU A 255 37.59 49.38 -35.62
N CYS A 256 36.52 48.61 -35.70
CA CYS A 256 35.30 48.98 -36.41
C CYS A 256 34.09 48.60 -35.55
N ALA A 257 33.14 49.52 -35.39
CA ALA A 257 31.89 49.23 -34.69
C ALA A 257 30.73 49.01 -35.68
N ILE A 258 29.90 48.00 -35.43
CA ILE A 258 28.64 47.74 -36.14
C ILE A 258 27.48 47.69 -35.14
N ASP A 259 26.31 48.15 -35.58
CA ASP A 259 25.09 48.19 -34.78
C ASP A 259 24.07 47.14 -35.25
N TYR A 260 22.90 47.08 -34.60
CA TYR A 260 21.82 46.22 -35.08
C TYR A 260 21.24 46.77 -36.38
N PRO A 261 20.84 45.90 -37.33
CA PRO A 261 20.07 46.32 -38.49
C PRO A 261 18.77 47.02 -38.08
N GLU A 262 18.35 48.02 -38.86
CA GLU A 262 17.08 48.71 -38.68
C GLU A 262 15.88 47.77 -38.87
N ARG A 263 14.70 48.19 -38.39
CA ARG A 263 13.44 47.44 -38.51
C ARG A 263 13.17 46.95 -39.94
N GLU A 264 13.31 47.83 -40.93
CA GLU A 264 13.10 47.54 -42.35
C GLU A 264 14.05 46.45 -42.86
N GLN A 265 15.32 46.51 -42.43
CA GLN A 265 16.32 45.51 -42.77
C GLN A 265 16.02 44.18 -42.09
N LEU A 266 15.61 44.18 -40.81
CA LEU A 266 15.20 42.97 -40.09
C LEU A 266 13.98 42.31 -40.73
N GLN A 267 13.00 43.09 -41.18
CA GLN A 267 11.84 42.58 -41.92
C GLN A 267 12.26 41.93 -43.23
N THR A 268 13.17 42.57 -43.97
CA THR A 268 13.73 42.01 -45.20
C THR A 268 14.47 40.70 -44.94
N ILE A 269 15.29 40.65 -43.89
CA ILE A 269 16.05 39.45 -43.50
C ILE A 269 15.10 38.32 -43.12
N CYS A 270 14.13 38.60 -42.25
CA CYS A 270 13.16 37.61 -41.79
C CYS A 270 12.28 37.13 -42.94
N GLY A 271 11.81 38.03 -43.81
CA GLY A 271 10.98 37.69 -44.97
C GLY A 271 11.69 36.75 -45.94
N ALA A 272 12.95 37.04 -46.27
CA ALA A 272 13.74 36.19 -47.16
C ALA A 272 14.16 34.85 -46.53
N TYR A 273 14.20 34.73 -45.20
CA TYR A 273 14.38 33.45 -44.51
C TYR A 273 13.07 32.66 -44.41
N LEU A 274 11.95 33.34 -44.22
CA LEU A 274 10.63 32.75 -44.04
C LEU A 274 10.07 32.21 -45.36
N GLU A 275 10.43 32.83 -46.48
CA GLU A 275 10.00 32.43 -47.82
C GLU A 275 10.40 30.98 -48.17
N PRO A 276 11.66 30.53 -48.04
CA PRO A 276 12.03 29.12 -48.22
C PRO A 276 11.37 28.15 -47.24
N VAL A 277 11.17 28.58 -45.99
CA VAL A 277 10.56 27.75 -44.93
C VAL A 277 9.10 27.42 -45.28
N LEU A 278 8.35 28.45 -45.67
CA LEU A 278 6.95 28.34 -46.05
C LEU A 278 6.81 27.66 -47.42
N HIS A 279 7.60 28.05 -48.42
CA HIS A 279 7.50 27.47 -49.76
C HIS A 279 7.89 25.99 -49.83
N LYS A 280 8.57 25.43 -48.83
CA LYS A 280 8.87 23.98 -48.76
C LYS A 280 7.61 23.13 -48.85
N ASN A 281 6.54 23.49 -48.13
CA ASN A 281 5.31 22.69 -48.05
C ASN A 281 4.08 23.40 -48.62
N LEU A 282 4.05 24.74 -48.65
CA LEU A 282 2.82 25.52 -48.89
C LEU A 282 2.98 26.62 -49.95
N LYS A 283 3.88 26.40 -50.91
CA LYS A 283 4.11 27.28 -52.07
C LYS A 283 2.85 27.56 -52.90
N ASN A 284 2.01 26.55 -53.12
CA ASN A 284 0.83 26.65 -53.99
C ASN A 284 -0.42 27.16 -53.23
N HIS A 285 -0.28 27.53 -51.96
CA HIS A 285 -1.39 27.95 -51.11
C HIS A 285 -1.78 29.41 -51.39
N SER A 286 -3.08 29.71 -51.40
CA SER A 286 -3.65 31.02 -51.79
C SER A 286 -3.08 32.22 -51.00
N ILE A 287 -2.88 32.05 -49.69
CA ILE A 287 -2.37 33.11 -48.80
C ILE A 287 -0.84 33.08 -48.70
N TRP A 288 -0.26 31.89 -48.51
CA TRP A 288 1.14 31.73 -48.14
C TRP A 288 2.11 31.61 -49.31
N GLY A 289 1.60 31.45 -50.54
CA GLY A 289 2.40 31.60 -51.77
C GLY A 289 2.65 33.06 -52.16
N SER A 290 2.04 34.02 -51.47
CA SER A 290 2.23 35.45 -51.74
C SER A 290 3.39 36.02 -50.91
N SER A 291 4.48 36.42 -51.56
CA SER A 291 5.64 37.03 -50.91
C SER A 291 5.30 38.31 -50.12
N SER A 292 4.20 39.02 -50.46
CA SER A 292 3.76 40.21 -49.70
C SER A 292 3.19 39.85 -48.33
N LYS A 293 2.47 38.73 -48.22
CA LYS A 293 1.95 38.22 -46.94
C LYS A 293 3.06 37.61 -46.08
N ILE A 294 4.07 36.98 -46.70
CA ILE A 294 5.28 36.53 -46.00
C ILE A 294 6.04 37.74 -45.43
N TYR A 295 6.18 38.81 -46.20
CA TYR A 295 6.79 40.05 -45.74
C TYR A 295 5.98 40.70 -44.60
N LEU A 296 4.65 40.65 -44.66
CA LEU A 296 3.78 41.10 -43.56
C LEU A 296 4.00 40.28 -42.28
N LEU A 297 4.13 38.94 -42.39
CA LEU A 297 4.41 38.08 -41.24
C LEU A 297 5.78 38.40 -40.64
N ALA A 298 6.80 38.62 -41.48
CA ALA A 298 8.09 39.12 -41.01
C ALA A 298 7.96 40.49 -40.30
N GLY A 299 7.09 41.37 -40.80
CA GLY A 299 6.70 42.64 -40.20
C GLY A 299 6.17 42.49 -38.78
N SER A 300 5.18 41.60 -38.59
CA SER A 300 4.56 41.33 -37.30
C SER A 300 5.54 40.69 -36.32
N MET A 301 6.35 39.73 -36.77
CA MET A 301 7.39 39.07 -35.97
C MET A 301 8.43 40.08 -35.44
N VAL A 302 8.89 41.00 -36.31
CA VAL A 302 9.84 42.05 -35.92
C VAL A 302 9.18 43.05 -34.97
N GLN A 303 7.90 43.38 -35.16
CA GLN A 303 7.17 44.26 -34.26
C GLN A 303 7.01 43.67 -32.85
N VAL A 304 6.68 42.38 -32.74
CA VAL A 304 6.67 41.68 -31.45
C VAL A 304 8.06 41.75 -30.80
N TYR A 305 9.11 41.46 -31.56
CA TYR A 305 10.49 41.52 -31.06
C TYR A 305 10.87 42.91 -30.51
N GLU A 306 10.50 43.98 -31.21
CA GLU A 306 10.78 45.36 -30.76
C GLU A 306 10.02 45.72 -29.49
N GLN A 307 8.72 45.41 -29.42
CA GLN A 307 7.89 45.69 -28.24
C GLN A 307 8.36 44.90 -27.01
N VAL A 308 8.70 43.62 -27.18
CA VAL A 308 9.25 42.78 -26.11
C VAL A 308 10.59 43.34 -25.64
N ARG A 309 11.50 43.71 -26.55
CA ARG A 309 12.80 44.28 -26.21
C ARG A 309 12.70 45.66 -25.52
N ALA A 310 11.64 46.42 -25.84
CA ALA A 310 11.39 47.71 -25.20
C ALA A 310 10.83 47.58 -23.78
N LYS A 311 10.05 46.53 -23.51
CA LYS A 311 9.40 46.31 -22.20
C LYS A 311 10.19 45.43 -21.24
N PHE A 312 10.95 44.46 -21.76
CA PHE A 312 11.70 43.50 -20.95
C PHE A 312 13.20 43.71 -21.17
N THR A 313 13.90 44.08 -20.11
CA THR A 313 15.31 44.48 -20.16
C THR A 313 16.17 43.68 -19.18
N VAL A 314 17.49 43.78 -19.35
CA VAL A 314 18.46 43.10 -18.49
C VAL A 314 18.40 43.62 -17.03
N ASP A 315 17.90 44.83 -16.84
CA ASP A 315 17.75 45.44 -15.52
C ASP A 315 16.63 44.78 -14.70
N ASP A 316 15.62 44.20 -15.38
CA ASP A 316 14.57 43.42 -14.71
C ASP A 316 15.13 42.07 -14.24
N TYR A 317 15.76 41.34 -15.17
CA TYR A 317 16.42 40.07 -14.90
C TYR A 317 17.63 39.86 -15.82
N SER A 318 18.72 39.31 -15.28
CA SER A 318 19.98 39.13 -16.00
C SER A 318 19.87 38.29 -17.28
N HIS A 319 18.91 37.35 -17.33
CA HIS A 319 18.68 36.47 -18.47
C HIS A 319 17.76 37.05 -19.55
N TYR A 320 17.15 38.23 -19.35
CA TYR A 320 16.30 38.91 -20.34
C TYR A 320 17.13 39.49 -21.48
N PHE A 321 17.59 38.58 -22.34
CA PHE A 321 18.44 38.88 -23.46
C PHE A 321 17.77 38.50 -24.77
N PHE A 322 17.24 39.53 -25.45
CA PHE A 322 16.54 39.39 -26.72
C PHE A 322 17.36 40.01 -27.86
N THR A 323 17.82 39.16 -28.79
CA THR A 323 18.63 39.55 -29.96
C THR A 323 17.97 39.10 -31.25
N PRO A 324 18.42 39.60 -32.42
CA PRO A 324 17.97 39.09 -33.71
C PRO A 324 18.20 37.57 -33.89
N CYS A 325 19.11 36.97 -33.12
CA CYS A 325 19.28 35.52 -33.09
C CYS A 325 17.98 34.79 -32.69
N ILE A 326 17.13 35.40 -31.85
CA ILE A 326 15.83 34.82 -31.48
C ILE A 326 14.87 34.87 -32.67
N LEU A 327 14.89 35.92 -33.50
CA LEU A 327 14.12 35.95 -34.75
C LEU A 327 14.57 34.82 -35.68
N THR A 328 15.89 34.61 -35.81
CA THR A 328 16.43 33.49 -36.58
C THR A 328 15.99 32.14 -36.01
N GLN A 329 16.07 31.94 -34.70
CA GLN A 329 15.58 30.74 -34.03
C GLN A 329 14.07 30.53 -34.23
N TRP A 330 13.30 31.61 -34.21
CA TRP A 330 11.86 31.57 -34.41
C TRP A 330 11.50 31.14 -35.83
N VAL A 331 12.12 31.75 -36.85
CA VAL A 331 11.88 31.39 -38.25
C VAL A 331 12.35 29.97 -38.56
N LEU A 332 13.56 29.60 -38.14
CA LEU A 332 14.10 28.25 -38.39
C LEU A 332 13.39 27.17 -37.56
N GLY A 333 12.85 27.52 -36.40
CA GLY A 333 12.04 26.62 -35.57
C GLY A 333 10.78 26.13 -36.28
N LEU A 334 10.25 26.92 -37.23
CA LEU A 334 9.07 26.55 -38.01
C LEU A 334 9.29 25.34 -38.92
N PHE A 335 10.54 25.02 -39.30
CA PHE A 335 10.84 23.81 -40.08
C PHE A 335 10.42 22.51 -39.39
N ARG A 336 10.27 22.57 -38.06
CA ARG A 336 9.93 21.41 -37.25
C ARG A 336 8.44 21.12 -37.24
N TYR A 337 7.59 22.09 -37.55
CA TYR A 337 6.16 21.92 -37.45
C TYR A 337 5.58 21.34 -38.74
N ASP A 338 4.61 20.44 -38.61
CA ASP A 338 3.90 19.85 -39.75
C ASP A 338 2.92 20.87 -40.37
N LEU A 339 3.43 21.81 -41.17
CA LEU A 339 2.63 22.89 -41.79
C LEU A 339 1.61 22.40 -42.83
N GLU A 340 1.76 21.16 -43.30
CA GLU A 340 0.82 20.42 -44.17
C GLU A 340 -0.45 19.96 -43.42
N GLY A 341 -0.50 20.19 -42.11
CA GLY A 341 -1.55 19.77 -41.18
C GLY A 341 -2.94 20.37 -41.41
N GLY A 342 -3.02 21.57 -41.97
CA GLY A 342 -4.28 22.32 -42.09
C GLY A 342 -5.23 21.69 -43.11
N SER A 343 -6.31 21.08 -42.65
CA SER A 343 -7.49 20.84 -43.49
C SER A 343 -7.89 22.16 -44.17
N SER A 344 -8.20 22.10 -45.46
CA SER A 344 -8.40 23.23 -46.40
C SER A 344 -9.36 24.35 -45.95
N ASN A 345 -10.04 24.19 -44.81
CA ASN A 345 -11.07 25.09 -44.30
C ASN A 345 -10.53 26.24 -43.42
N HIS A 346 -9.34 26.14 -42.78
CA HIS A 346 -8.79 27.27 -41.99
C HIS A 346 -7.24 27.34 -41.92
N PRO A 347 -6.56 27.58 -43.05
CA PRO A 347 -5.09 27.57 -43.14
C PRO A 347 -4.40 28.78 -42.50
N LEU A 348 -5.13 29.87 -42.25
CA LEU A 348 -4.59 31.09 -41.65
C LEU A 348 -4.38 30.89 -40.15
N ASP A 349 -5.43 30.55 -39.41
CA ASP A 349 -5.33 30.28 -37.96
C ASP A 349 -4.35 29.15 -37.64
N TYR A 350 -4.27 28.09 -38.44
CA TYR A 350 -3.37 26.98 -38.12
C TYR A 350 -1.89 27.39 -38.14
N VAL A 351 -1.46 28.12 -39.18
CA VAL A 351 -0.07 28.58 -39.28
C VAL A 351 0.20 29.69 -38.25
N LEU A 352 -0.75 30.59 -38.03
CA LEU A 352 -0.61 31.64 -37.01
C LEU A 352 -0.57 31.04 -35.59
N GLU A 353 -1.32 29.98 -35.31
CA GLU A 353 -1.28 29.22 -34.05
C GLU A 353 0.13 28.67 -33.80
N ILE A 354 0.74 28.05 -34.81
CA ILE A 354 2.12 27.54 -34.74
C ILE A 354 3.13 28.66 -34.50
N VAL A 355 3.02 29.75 -35.26
CA VAL A 355 3.91 30.91 -35.13
C VAL A 355 3.81 31.53 -33.74
N ALA A 356 2.59 31.69 -33.22
CA ALA A 356 2.33 32.19 -31.87
C ALA A 356 2.79 31.21 -30.79
N TYR A 357 2.63 29.91 -30.98
CA TYR A 357 3.12 28.87 -30.08
C TYR A 357 4.65 28.92 -29.97
N GLU A 358 5.35 28.98 -31.10
CA GLU A 358 6.81 29.08 -31.11
C GLU A 358 7.31 30.40 -30.49
N ALA A 359 6.63 31.52 -30.74
CA ALA A 359 6.90 32.79 -30.03
C ALA A 359 6.74 32.63 -28.51
N ARG A 360 5.65 32.00 -28.07
CA ARG A 360 5.39 31.74 -26.66
C ARG A 360 6.52 30.90 -26.06
N ARG A 361 6.95 29.83 -26.73
CA ARG A 361 8.04 28.98 -26.24
C ARG A 361 9.39 29.71 -26.17
N LEU A 362 9.66 30.66 -27.08
CA LEU A 362 10.93 31.40 -27.12
C LEU A 362 10.97 32.57 -26.12
N PHE A 363 9.89 33.33 -26.01
CA PHE A 363 9.80 34.54 -25.20
C PHE A 363 9.13 34.29 -23.85
N ARG A 364 7.90 33.77 -23.83
CA ARG A 364 7.10 33.61 -22.61
C ARG A 364 7.79 32.74 -21.58
N ASP A 365 8.35 31.61 -21.99
CA ASP A 365 8.98 30.63 -21.09
C ASP A 365 10.18 31.22 -20.31
N LYS A 366 10.78 32.30 -20.83
CA LYS A 366 11.90 33.01 -20.22
C LYS A 366 11.45 34.02 -19.15
N ILE A 367 10.22 34.52 -19.25
CA ILE A 367 9.66 35.58 -18.39
C ILE A 367 9.27 34.98 -17.04
N VAL A 368 9.57 35.73 -15.97
CA VAL A 368 9.41 35.26 -14.58
C VAL A 368 8.04 35.58 -14.00
N GLY A 369 7.68 36.86 -13.92
CA GLY A 369 6.51 37.29 -13.14
C GLY A 369 5.17 37.13 -13.89
N ALA A 370 4.11 36.83 -13.13
CA ALA A 370 2.78 36.60 -13.69
C ALA A 370 2.18 37.84 -14.39
N LYS A 371 2.44 39.04 -13.86
CA LYS A 371 1.99 40.31 -14.44
C LYS A 371 2.69 40.57 -15.78
N GLU A 372 3.97 40.30 -15.83
CA GLU A 372 4.84 40.40 -17.00
C GLU A 372 4.43 39.38 -18.08
N LEU A 373 4.06 38.16 -17.66
CA LEU A 373 3.51 37.13 -18.52
C LEU A 373 2.19 37.59 -19.19
N HIS A 374 1.26 38.19 -18.43
CA HIS A 374 0.04 38.77 -18.98
C HIS A 374 0.31 39.94 -19.93
N LEU A 375 1.30 40.79 -19.61
CA LEU A 375 1.73 41.87 -20.50
C LEU A 375 2.27 41.33 -21.83
N PHE A 376 3.07 40.27 -21.79
CA PHE A 376 3.56 39.61 -23.00
C PHE A 376 2.41 39.03 -23.84
N ASP A 377 1.46 38.34 -23.22
CA ASP A 377 0.30 37.80 -23.94
C ASP A 377 -0.51 38.93 -24.61
N SER A 378 -0.68 40.07 -23.93
CA SER A 378 -1.35 41.25 -24.51
C SER A 378 -0.59 41.84 -25.70
N ILE A 379 0.76 41.92 -25.63
CA ILE A 379 1.60 42.35 -26.75
C ILE A 379 1.39 41.42 -27.95
N LEU A 380 1.50 40.12 -27.74
CA LEU A 380 1.37 39.11 -28.78
C LEU A 380 0.00 39.20 -29.45
N THR A 381 -1.07 39.19 -28.67
CA THR A 381 -2.45 39.27 -29.15
C THR A 381 -2.70 40.56 -29.91
N SER A 382 -2.23 41.72 -29.41
CA SER A 382 -2.45 43.01 -30.07
C SER A 382 -1.84 43.09 -31.48
N VAL A 383 -0.65 42.51 -31.68
CA VAL A 383 0.03 42.53 -32.98
C VAL A 383 -0.66 41.57 -33.96
N PHE A 384 -1.01 40.36 -33.53
CA PHE A 384 -1.69 39.40 -34.42
C PHE A 384 -3.13 39.83 -34.75
N GLN A 385 -3.87 40.42 -33.80
CA GLN A 385 -5.19 40.99 -34.07
C GLN A 385 -5.11 42.17 -35.04
N GLY A 386 -4.12 43.07 -34.86
CA GLY A 386 -3.95 44.24 -35.72
C GLY A 386 -3.59 43.90 -37.16
N ASP A 387 -2.67 42.96 -37.37
CA ASP A 387 -2.15 42.64 -38.71
C ASP A 387 -2.97 41.57 -39.46
N TRP A 388 -3.64 40.66 -38.73
CA TRP A 388 -4.30 39.47 -39.30
C TRP A 388 -5.77 39.29 -38.92
N GLY A 389 -6.29 40.04 -37.92
CA GLY A 389 -7.70 39.96 -37.51
C GLY A 389 -8.10 38.65 -36.83
N SER A 390 -7.13 37.84 -36.37
CA SER A 390 -7.35 36.53 -35.77
C SER A 390 -7.08 36.51 -34.26
N ASP A 391 -7.99 35.94 -33.48
CA ASP A 391 -7.82 35.68 -32.05
C ASP A 391 -7.05 34.37 -31.81
N VAL A 392 -5.75 34.40 -32.11
CA VAL A 392 -4.87 33.22 -32.09
C VAL A 392 -4.76 32.57 -30.70
N LEU A 393 -4.98 33.34 -29.62
CA LEU A 393 -4.75 32.88 -28.25
C LEU A 393 -5.82 31.91 -27.73
N ASP A 394 -7.08 32.11 -28.12
CA ASP A 394 -8.23 31.34 -27.59
C ASP A 394 -8.22 29.90 -28.08
N ASN A 395 -7.69 29.67 -29.28
CA ASN A 395 -7.58 28.36 -29.91
C ASN A 395 -6.42 27.49 -29.34
N MET A 396 -5.57 28.03 -28.45
CA MET A 396 -4.31 27.41 -28.01
C MET A 396 -4.29 26.83 -26.58
N ALA A 397 -5.37 26.96 -25.79
CA ALA A 397 -5.31 26.61 -24.37
C ALA A 397 -5.16 25.10 -24.10
N ASP A 398 -5.64 24.25 -25.02
CA ASP A 398 -5.65 22.78 -24.87
C ASP A 398 -4.77 22.05 -25.91
N SER A 399 -4.06 22.79 -26.77
CA SER A 399 -3.17 22.25 -27.80
C SER A 399 -1.70 22.26 -27.38
N PHE A 400 -1.02 21.14 -27.60
CA PHE A 400 0.42 20.98 -27.37
C PHE A 400 1.09 20.51 -28.66
N TYR A 401 2.17 21.19 -29.05
CA TYR A 401 3.01 20.76 -30.16
C TYR A 401 4.21 19.97 -29.62
N VAL A 402 4.25 18.68 -29.94
CA VAL A 402 5.14 17.68 -29.32
C VAL A 402 5.61 16.70 -30.39
N THR A 403 6.77 16.08 -30.18
CA THR A 403 7.32 15.11 -31.15
C THR A 403 6.51 13.82 -31.24
N TRP A 404 5.74 13.49 -30.21
CA TRP A 404 5.02 12.21 -30.06
C TRP A 404 3.73 12.08 -30.87
N GLY A 405 3.33 13.10 -31.60
CA GLY A 405 2.17 13.01 -32.49
C GLY A 405 2.33 13.80 -33.79
N ALA A 406 3.56 13.86 -34.30
CA ALA A 406 3.79 14.25 -35.70
C ALA A 406 3.22 13.19 -36.66
N ARG A 407 2.84 13.61 -37.88
CA ARG A 407 2.10 12.78 -38.84
C ARG A 407 2.93 11.69 -39.48
N HIS A 408 4.16 12.02 -39.85
CA HIS A 408 5.14 11.03 -40.28
C HIS A 408 5.64 10.34 -39.02
N ASN A 409 5.71 9.00 -39.00
CA ASN A 409 5.88 8.13 -37.82
C ASN A 409 7.22 8.35 -37.06
N SER A 410 7.51 9.56 -36.58
CA SER A 410 8.64 9.96 -35.75
C SER A 410 8.40 9.67 -34.27
N GLY A 411 7.18 9.25 -33.92
CA GLY A 411 6.80 8.84 -32.57
C GLY A 411 7.32 7.44 -32.17
N THR A 412 7.95 6.71 -33.08
CA THR A 412 8.71 5.50 -32.71
C THR A 412 10.05 5.92 -32.11
N ARG A 413 10.45 5.27 -31.01
CA ARG A 413 11.80 5.39 -30.45
C ARG A 413 12.80 5.32 -31.60
N ALA A 414 13.56 6.39 -31.81
CA ALA A 414 14.67 6.35 -32.75
C ALA A 414 15.56 5.16 -32.35
N ALA A 415 15.88 4.29 -33.30
CA ALA A 415 16.80 3.20 -33.02
C ALA A 415 18.11 3.80 -32.48
N PRO A 416 18.73 3.21 -31.45
CA PRO A 416 19.97 3.72 -30.90
C PRO A 416 21.02 3.87 -32.02
N GLY A 417 21.56 5.08 -32.19
CA GLY A 417 22.58 5.40 -33.19
C GLY A 417 22.10 6.10 -34.46
N GLN A 418 20.81 6.45 -34.61
CA GLN A 418 20.39 7.33 -35.71
C GLN A 418 20.71 8.80 -35.43
N PRO A 419 21.33 9.53 -36.38
CA PRO A 419 21.60 10.95 -36.23
C PRO A 419 20.30 11.76 -36.19
N LEU A 420 20.30 12.85 -35.41
CA LEU A 420 19.19 13.78 -35.35
C LEU A 420 18.98 14.45 -36.73
N PRO A 421 17.72 14.75 -37.13
CA PRO A 421 17.47 15.57 -38.30
C PRO A 421 18.12 16.95 -38.16
N PRO A 422 18.53 17.62 -39.26
CA PRO A 422 19.28 18.88 -39.21
C PRO A 422 18.54 20.02 -38.50
N HIS A 423 17.21 20.03 -38.57
CA HIS A 423 16.35 21.01 -37.89
C HIS A 423 15.71 20.48 -36.60
N GLY A 424 16.07 19.27 -36.17
CA GLY A 424 15.46 18.56 -35.05
C GLY A 424 14.26 17.69 -35.45
N LYS A 425 13.75 16.92 -34.49
CA LYS A 425 12.58 16.03 -34.72
C LYS A 425 11.32 16.88 -35.04
N PRO A 426 10.46 16.40 -35.98
CA PRO A 426 9.22 17.10 -36.32
C PRO A 426 8.23 17.10 -35.15
N LEU A 427 7.34 18.09 -35.14
CA LEU A 427 6.38 18.40 -34.09
C LEU A 427 4.96 18.39 -34.67
N GLY A 428 4.07 17.64 -34.01
CA GLY A 428 2.65 17.56 -34.33
C GLY A 428 1.76 18.05 -33.19
N LYS A 429 0.50 18.33 -33.50
CA LYS A 429 -0.51 18.84 -32.57
C LYS A 429 -1.19 17.69 -31.82
N LEU A 430 -1.18 17.74 -30.49
CA LEU A 430 -1.90 16.82 -29.59
C LEU A 430 -2.77 17.58 -28.60
N ASN A 431 -3.85 16.96 -28.16
CA ASN A 431 -4.68 17.45 -27.08
C ASN A 431 -4.12 17.02 -25.71
N SER A 432 -4.56 17.68 -24.63
CA SER A 432 -4.14 17.33 -23.27
C SER A 432 -4.46 15.89 -22.87
N ALA A 433 -5.59 15.34 -23.30
CA ALA A 433 -6.01 13.97 -22.98
C ALA A 433 -5.11 12.93 -23.66
N ASP A 434 -4.83 13.11 -24.94
CA ASP A 434 -3.98 12.21 -25.73
C ASP A 434 -2.54 12.24 -25.22
N LEU A 435 -2.04 13.45 -24.91
CA LEU A 435 -0.71 13.62 -24.32
C LEU A 435 -0.59 12.91 -22.96
N LYS A 436 -1.61 12.98 -22.10
CA LYS A 436 -1.61 12.24 -20.83
C LYS A 436 -1.49 10.73 -21.03
N ASP A 437 -2.18 10.17 -22.03
CA ASP A 437 -2.08 8.73 -22.34
C ASP A 437 -0.68 8.35 -22.84
N VAL A 438 -0.09 9.16 -23.72
CA VAL A 438 1.29 8.99 -24.20
C VAL A 438 2.29 9.03 -23.04
N ILE A 439 2.13 9.97 -22.11
CA ILE A 439 3.02 10.09 -20.95
C ILE A 439 2.87 8.89 -20.02
N LYS A 440 1.64 8.41 -19.78
CA LYS A 440 1.42 7.19 -18.98
C LYS A 440 2.08 5.97 -19.61
N LYS A 441 1.98 5.80 -20.93
CA LYS A 441 2.70 4.75 -21.67
C LYS A 441 4.21 4.88 -21.51
N GLY A 442 4.74 6.09 -21.61
CA GLY A 442 6.16 6.39 -21.36
C GLY A 442 6.59 6.07 -19.93
N LEU A 443 5.77 6.40 -18.94
CA LEU A 443 6.02 6.14 -17.52
C LEU A 443 6.02 4.64 -17.21
N ILE A 444 5.08 3.87 -17.78
CA ILE A 444 5.03 2.41 -17.65
C ILE A 444 6.29 1.78 -18.23
N HIS A 445 6.75 2.26 -19.40
CA HIS A 445 7.98 1.75 -20.01
C HIS A 445 9.22 2.14 -19.18
N TYR A 446 9.31 3.39 -18.74
CA TYR A 446 10.38 3.87 -17.85
C TYR A 446 10.47 3.03 -16.57
N GLY A 447 9.32 2.69 -16.00
CA GLY A 447 9.20 1.85 -14.80
C GLY A 447 9.71 0.41 -14.93
N ARG A 448 9.91 -0.09 -16.16
CA ARG A 448 10.51 -1.40 -16.41
C ARG A 448 12.03 -1.36 -16.29
N ASP A 449 12.64 -0.25 -16.73
CA ASP A 449 14.09 -0.08 -16.82
C ASP A 449 14.64 0.60 -15.55
N ASN A 450 13.83 1.46 -14.92
CA ASN A 450 14.19 2.30 -13.78
C ASN A 450 13.14 2.22 -12.66
N GLN A 451 13.42 2.83 -11.51
CA GLN A 451 12.47 2.93 -10.40
C GLN A 451 11.20 3.70 -10.84
N ASN A 452 10.02 3.12 -10.56
CA ASN A 452 8.73 3.76 -10.79
C ASN A 452 8.65 5.11 -10.07
N PHE A 453 8.22 6.14 -10.81
CA PHE A 453 7.86 7.43 -10.22
C PHE A 453 6.34 7.54 -10.13
N ASP A 454 5.82 7.90 -8.96
CA ASP A 454 4.43 8.31 -8.80
C ASP A 454 4.28 9.77 -9.24
N ILE A 455 4.17 10.00 -10.55
CA ILE A 455 4.02 11.34 -11.14
C ILE A 455 2.54 11.64 -11.40
N LEU A 456 2.04 12.67 -10.74
CA LEU A 456 0.70 13.21 -10.99
C LEU A 456 0.70 14.05 -12.28
N LEU A 457 -0.30 13.83 -13.14
CA LEU A 457 -0.41 14.50 -14.44
C LEU A 457 -1.47 15.62 -14.40
N PHE A 458 -1.00 16.86 -14.32
CA PHE A 458 -1.80 18.08 -14.40
C PHE A 458 -1.22 19.05 -15.44
N GLN A 459 -1.91 20.17 -15.71
CA GLN A 459 -1.64 21.01 -16.88
C GLN A 459 -0.20 21.51 -16.96
N GLU A 460 0.38 22.00 -15.86
CA GLU A 460 1.78 22.49 -15.87
C GLU A 460 2.78 21.36 -16.14
N VAL A 461 2.53 20.13 -15.68
CA VAL A 461 3.42 18.99 -15.98
C VAL A 461 3.42 18.71 -17.48
N LEU A 462 2.24 18.76 -18.12
CA LEU A 462 2.15 18.62 -19.58
C LEU A 462 2.90 19.75 -20.29
N GLU A 463 2.77 20.98 -19.79
CA GLU A 463 3.43 22.13 -20.36
C GLU A 463 4.96 22.05 -20.21
N TYR A 464 5.46 21.71 -19.02
CA TYR A 464 6.88 21.53 -18.75
C TYR A 464 7.47 20.39 -19.59
N MET A 465 6.75 19.28 -19.72
CA MET A 465 7.21 18.15 -20.54
C MET A 465 7.27 18.52 -22.02
N SER A 466 6.26 19.22 -22.54
CA SER A 466 6.24 19.71 -23.93
C SER A 466 7.37 20.70 -24.20
N ARG A 467 7.67 21.58 -23.23
CA ARG A 467 8.79 22.52 -23.32
C ARG A 467 10.15 21.81 -23.34
N ILE A 468 10.31 20.75 -22.55
CA ILE A 468 11.57 19.98 -22.51
C ILE A 468 11.72 19.14 -23.79
N ASP A 469 10.66 18.48 -24.23
CA ASP A 469 10.61 17.70 -25.48
C ASP A 469 11.09 18.54 -26.68
N ARG A 470 10.53 19.74 -26.86
CA ARG A 470 10.95 20.60 -27.98
C ARG A 470 12.42 21.00 -27.91
N VAL A 471 13.01 21.16 -26.74
CA VAL A 471 14.41 21.59 -26.63
C VAL A 471 15.35 20.40 -26.82
N LEU A 472 15.08 19.26 -26.18
CA LEU A 472 15.91 18.06 -26.32
C LEU A 472 15.82 17.44 -27.72
N SER A 473 14.73 17.69 -28.44
CA SER A 473 14.59 17.28 -29.83
C SER A 473 15.37 18.14 -30.83
N PHE A 474 15.87 19.30 -30.42
CA PHE A 474 16.66 20.19 -31.25
C PHE A 474 18.15 19.90 -31.09
N PRO A 475 18.93 19.78 -32.18
CA PRO A 475 20.37 19.46 -32.07
C PRO A 475 21.10 20.55 -31.28
N GLY A 476 21.88 20.13 -30.27
CA GLY A 476 22.56 21.04 -29.33
C GLY A 476 21.64 21.81 -28.38
N GLY A 477 20.34 21.51 -28.39
CA GLY A 477 19.35 22.13 -27.51
C GLY A 477 19.65 21.82 -26.05
N SER A 478 19.96 22.86 -25.28
CA SER A 478 20.30 22.78 -23.86
C SER A 478 19.31 23.57 -23.02
N LEU A 479 19.13 23.20 -21.75
CA LEU A 479 18.15 23.80 -20.85
C LEU A 479 18.79 24.36 -19.58
N LEU A 480 18.30 25.52 -19.14
CA LEU A 480 18.52 26.06 -17.81
C LEU A 480 17.16 26.08 -17.09
N LEU A 481 16.99 25.15 -16.14
CA LEU A 481 15.76 24.95 -15.36
C LEU A 481 15.89 25.66 -14.01
N ALA A 482 15.55 26.94 -13.99
CA ALA A 482 15.57 27.77 -12.79
C ALA A 482 14.24 27.68 -12.05
N GLY A 483 14.27 27.45 -10.74
CA GLY A 483 13.04 27.42 -9.94
C GLY A 483 13.18 26.77 -8.57
N ARG A 484 12.10 26.74 -7.80
CA ARG A 484 12.11 26.23 -6.42
C ARG A 484 12.14 24.71 -6.39
N SER A 485 12.78 24.14 -5.37
CA SER A 485 12.85 22.68 -5.22
C SER A 485 11.45 22.00 -5.15
N GLY A 486 11.33 20.83 -5.79
CA GLY A 486 10.14 19.97 -5.71
C GLY A 486 9.12 20.07 -6.85
N VAL A 487 9.31 20.94 -7.84
CA VAL A 487 8.43 21.02 -9.02
C VAL A 487 8.57 19.84 -10.00
N GLY A 488 9.50 18.91 -9.78
CA GLY A 488 9.70 17.73 -10.63
C GLY A 488 10.65 17.89 -11.82
N ARG A 489 11.51 18.92 -11.84
CA ARG A 489 12.48 19.19 -12.94
C ARG A 489 13.32 17.97 -13.34
N ARG A 490 13.98 17.33 -12.36
CA ARG A 490 14.79 16.12 -12.59
C ARG A 490 13.93 14.96 -13.10
N THR A 491 12.74 14.78 -12.53
CA THR A 491 11.84 13.68 -12.87
C THR A 491 11.34 13.80 -14.32
N ILE A 492 10.89 14.99 -14.72
CA ILE A 492 10.38 15.26 -16.08
C ILE A 492 11.52 15.12 -17.10
N THR A 493 12.69 15.69 -16.82
CA THR A 493 13.86 15.58 -17.71
C THR A 493 14.33 14.14 -17.87
N SER A 494 14.32 13.34 -16.80
CA SER A 494 14.65 11.91 -16.85
C SER A 494 13.69 11.14 -17.75
N LEU A 495 12.38 11.38 -17.60
CA LEU A 495 11.36 10.71 -18.40
C LEU A 495 11.46 11.08 -19.89
N VAL A 496 11.59 12.37 -20.22
CA VAL A 496 11.69 12.83 -21.61
C VAL A 496 12.96 12.29 -22.29
N SER A 497 14.10 12.32 -21.59
CA SER A 497 15.36 11.77 -22.11
C SER A 497 15.21 10.27 -22.43
N HIS A 498 14.56 9.53 -21.55
CA HIS A 498 14.29 8.11 -21.74
C HIS A 498 13.30 7.81 -22.87
N MET A 499 12.27 8.65 -23.04
CA MET A 499 11.32 8.54 -24.15
C MET A 499 12.00 8.80 -25.50
N HIS A 500 12.95 9.73 -25.57
CA HIS A 500 13.77 9.95 -26.76
C HIS A 500 14.79 8.85 -27.04
N GLY A 501 15.07 7.96 -26.07
CA GLY A 501 16.19 7.02 -26.15
C GLY A 501 17.56 7.69 -25.97
N ALA A 502 17.60 8.89 -25.40
CA ALA A 502 18.84 9.61 -25.13
C ALA A 502 19.49 9.07 -23.86
N VAL A 503 20.83 8.96 -23.87
CA VAL A 503 21.61 8.51 -22.71
C VAL A 503 21.64 9.63 -21.68
N LEU A 504 20.98 9.43 -20.53
CA LEU A 504 21.04 10.37 -19.43
C LEU A 504 22.26 10.10 -18.56
N PHE A 505 23.19 11.04 -18.54
CA PHE A 505 24.38 11.00 -17.70
C PHE A 505 24.31 12.11 -16.64
N SER A 506 24.50 11.73 -15.36
CA SER A 506 24.64 12.68 -14.26
C SER A 506 25.80 12.24 -13.36
N PRO A 507 26.76 13.13 -13.04
CA PRO A 507 27.92 12.77 -12.24
C PRO A 507 27.54 12.26 -10.85
N LYS A 508 28.14 11.13 -10.45
CA LYS A 508 27.96 10.55 -9.12
C LYS A 508 28.95 11.19 -8.16
N ILE A 509 28.46 12.10 -7.31
CA ILE A 509 29.30 12.81 -6.36
C ILE A 509 29.76 11.87 -5.26
N SER A 510 31.08 11.80 -5.05
CA SER A 510 31.73 11.12 -3.93
C SER A 510 32.40 12.14 -3.01
N ARG A 511 32.81 11.74 -1.80
CA ARG A 511 33.53 12.65 -0.87
C ARG A 511 34.85 13.18 -1.46
N GLY A 512 35.49 12.41 -2.33
CA GLY A 512 36.72 12.80 -3.01
C GLY A 512 36.48 13.42 -4.39
N TYR A 513 35.28 13.93 -4.68
CA TYR A 513 34.96 14.43 -6.01
C TYR A 513 35.69 15.74 -6.32
N GLU A 514 36.57 15.67 -7.30
CA GLU A 514 37.48 16.75 -7.68
C GLU A 514 37.44 17.02 -9.19
N LEU A 515 38.18 18.04 -9.61
CA LEU A 515 38.33 18.43 -11.02
C LEU A 515 38.77 17.27 -11.93
N LYS A 516 39.63 16.37 -11.44
CA LYS A 516 40.11 15.21 -12.20
C LYS A 516 38.96 14.26 -12.56
N GLN A 517 38.06 13.99 -11.62
CA GLN A 517 36.92 13.10 -11.84
C GLN A 517 35.92 13.74 -12.81
N PHE A 518 35.61 15.03 -12.62
CA PHE A 518 34.74 15.75 -13.54
C PHE A 518 35.31 15.82 -14.96
N LYS A 519 36.63 16.02 -15.12
CA LYS A 519 37.27 15.95 -16.44
C LYS A 519 37.08 14.57 -17.10
N ASN A 520 37.22 13.49 -16.34
CA ASN A 520 37.00 12.14 -16.86
C ASN A 520 35.54 11.91 -17.26
N ASP A 521 34.59 12.36 -16.44
CA ASP A 521 33.16 12.30 -16.75
C ASP A 521 32.82 13.09 -18.03
N LEU A 522 33.39 14.29 -18.19
CA LEU A 522 33.25 15.08 -19.42
C LEU A 522 33.87 14.37 -20.61
N LYS A 523 35.08 13.80 -20.50
CA LYS A 523 35.69 13.05 -21.60
C LYS A 523 34.80 11.89 -22.05
N HIS A 524 34.22 11.15 -21.10
CA HIS A 524 33.30 10.05 -21.39
C HIS A 524 32.04 10.54 -22.13
N VAL A 525 31.40 11.59 -21.63
CA VAL A 525 30.20 12.18 -22.26
C VAL A 525 30.49 12.69 -23.68
N LEU A 526 31.63 13.35 -23.88
CA LEU A 526 32.05 13.85 -25.19
C LEU A 526 32.42 12.73 -26.16
N HIS A 527 32.97 11.62 -25.65
CA HIS A 527 33.21 10.42 -26.45
C HIS A 527 31.89 9.83 -26.98
N LEU A 528 30.90 9.62 -26.10
CA LEU A 528 29.58 9.11 -26.49
C LEU A 528 28.88 10.01 -27.53
N ALA A 529 28.85 11.33 -27.29
CA ALA A 529 28.15 12.26 -28.19
C ALA A 529 28.90 12.49 -29.51
N GLY A 530 30.23 12.58 -29.46
CA GLY A 530 31.07 12.95 -30.59
C GLY A 530 31.50 11.77 -31.46
N VAL A 531 31.97 10.67 -30.86
CA VAL A 531 32.46 9.49 -31.59
C VAL A 531 31.29 8.57 -31.95
N GLU A 532 30.55 8.11 -30.95
CA GLU A 532 29.45 7.15 -31.14
C GLU A 532 28.18 7.80 -31.75
N ALA A 533 28.13 9.13 -31.81
CA ALA A 533 27.00 9.89 -32.34
C ALA A 533 25.66 9.58 -31.65
N GLN A 534 25.69 9.10 -30.40
CA GLN A 534 24.48 8.88 -29.63
C GLN A 534 23.97 10.19 -29.02
N GLN A 535 22.65 10.33 -28.91
CA GLN A 535 22.06 11.47 -28.22
C GLN A 535 22.33 11.36 -26.71
N VAL A 536 23.01 12.35 -26.13
CA VAL A 536 23.41 12.34 -24.70
C VAL A 536 22.86 13.56 -23.98
N VAL A 537 22.25 13.34 -22.82
CA VAL A 537 21.78 14.38 -21.92
C VAL A 537 22.68 14.42 -20.70
N LEU A 538 23.50 15.47 -20.59
CA LEU A 538 24.30 15.77 -19.41
C LEU A 538 23.45 16.57 -18.41
N LEU A 539 23.02 15.93 -17.32
CA LEU A 539 22.20 16.53 -16.28
C LEU A 539 23.05 16.93 -15.07
N LEU A 540 23.01 18.23 -14.76
CA LEU A 540 23.75 18.86 -13.68
C LEU A 540 22.84 19.62 -12.71
N GLU A 541 23.04 19.43 -11.41
CA GLU A 541 22.27 20.04 -10.32
C GLU A 541 23.15 20.87 -9.38
N ASP A 542 22.55 21.81 -8.64
CA ASP A 542 23.27 22.74 -7.75
C ASP A 542 24.27 22.08 -6.80
N TYR A 543 23.90 20.94 -6.17
CA TYR A 543 24.76 20.26 -5.20
C TYR A 543 26.00 19.62 -5.82
N GLN A 544 26.04 19.45 -7.15
CA GLN A 544 27.16 18.84 -7.86
C GLN A 544 28.28 19.85 -8.13
N PHE A 545 28.02 21.15 -8.02
CA PHE A 545 29.00 22.20 -8.24
C PHE A 545 29.90 22.42 -7.01
N VAL A 546 30.72 21.42 -6.68
CA VAL A 546 31.69 21.52 -5.56
C VAL A 546 32.81 22.52 -5.84
N HIS A 547 33.16 22.73 -7.11
CA HIS A 547 34.18 23.69 -7.53
C HIS A 547 33.61 24.66 -8.59
N PRO A 548 33.82 25.99 -8.48
CA PRO A 548 33.24 26.97 -9.41
C PRO A 548 33.70 26.78 -10.86
N THR A 549 34.85 26.14 -11.06
CA THR A 549 35.41 25.84 -12.39
C THR A 549 34.54 24.92 -13.23
N PHE A 550 33.62 24.15 -12.61
CA PHE A 550 32.73 23.28 -13.37
C PHE A 550 31.79 24.08 -14.26
N LEU A 551 31.16 25.12 -13.72
CA LEU A 551 30.27 25.99 -14.51
C LEU A 551 31.02 26.70 -15.63
N GLU A 552 32.29 27.02 -15.42
CA GLU A 552 33.14 27.64 -16.43
C GLU A 552 33.47 26.66 -17.58
N MET A 553 33.73 25.39 -17.26
CA MET A 553 33.89 24.33 -18.27
C MET A 553 32.59 24.13 -19.06
N ILE A 554 31.43 24.13 -18.39
CA ILE A 554 30.13 24.04 -19.04
C ILE A 554 29.84 25.27 -19.91
N ASN A 555 30.22 26.47 -19.46
CA ASN A 555 30.12 27.71 -20.23
C ASN A 555 30.97 27.64 -21.52
N SER A 556 32.20 27.11 -21.42
CA SER A 556 33.03 26.82 -22.60
C SER A 556 32.35 25.79 -23.51
N LEU A 557 31.84 24.71 -22.94
CA LEU A 557 31.24 23.61 -23.69
C LEU A 557 29.97 24.06 -24.45
N LEU A 558 29.11 24.86 -23.83
CA LEU A 558 27.91 25.43 -24.47
C LEU A 558 28.24 26.44 -25.58
N SER A 559 29.30 27.23 -25.41
CA SER A 559 29.64 28.29 -26.36
C SER A 559 30.42 27.78 -27.57
N SER A 560 31.37 26.87 -27.33
CA SER A 560 32.36 26.41 -28.31
C SER A 560 32.24 24.92 -28.68
N GLY A 561 31.53 24.11 -27.89
CA GLY A 561 31.51 22.65 -28.04
C GLY A 561 32.77 21.97 -27.51
N GLU A 562 33.66 22.70 -26.86
CA GLU A 562 34.91 22.18 -26.33
C GLU A 562 35.29 22.80 -24.98
N VAL A 563 36.23 22.14 -24.30
CA VAL A 563 36.79 22.61 -23.02
C VAL A 563 38.30 22.72 -23.15
N PRO A 564 38.90 23.90 -22.94
CA PRO A 564 40.34 24.09 -23.05
C PRO A 564 41.09 23.28 -21.98
N GLY A 565 42.22 22.68 -22.35
CA GLY A 565 43.01 21.85 -21.45
C GLY A 565 42.30 20.58 -20.93
N LEU A 566 41.28 20.10 -21.65
CA LEU A 566 40.62 18.82 -21.35
C LEU A 566 41.42 17.63 -21.90
N TYR A 567 41.77 17.69 -23.19
CA TYR A 567 42.55 16.66 -23.88
C TYR A 567 43.99 17.11 -24.10
N THR A 568 44.92 16.17 -24.01
CA THR A 568 46.30 16.35 -24.50
C THR A 568 46.36 16.02 -26.00
N LEU A 569 47.39 16.50 -26.71
CA LEU A 569 47.53 16.21 -28.15
C LEU A 569 47.66 14.70 -28.43
N GLU A 570 48.31 13.97 -27.52
CA GLU A 570 48.50 12.51 -27.58
C GLU A 570 47.18 11.74 -27.45
N GLU A 571 46.24 12.23 -26.63
CA GLU A 571 44.91 11.64 -26.47
C GLU A 571 44.00 11.89 -27.67
N LEU A 572 44.22 12.99 -28.41
CA LEU A 572 43.37 13.38 -29.55
C LEU A 572 43.59 12.51 -30.79
N GLU A 573 44.83 12.11 -31.09
CA GLU A 573 45.11 11.28 -32.28
C GLU A 573 44.32 9.96 -32.32
N PRO A 574 44.33 9.10 -31.27
CA PRO A 574 43.55 7.86 -31.29
C PRO A 574 42.03 8.12 -31.28
N LEU A 575 41.58 9.17 -30.58
CA LEU A 575 40.16 9.54 -30.51
C LEU A 575 39.60 9.98 -31.87
N LEU A 576 40.38 10.76 -32.63
CA LEU A 576 39.94 11.38 -33.87
C LEU A 576 40.19 10.50 -35.10
N LEU A 577 40.97 9.41 -34.97
CA LEU A 577 41.31 8.52 -36.08
C LEU A 577 40.07 7.96 -36.81
N PRO A 578 39.03 7.44 -36.12
CA PRO A 578 37.82 6.93 -36.79
C PRO A 578 37.03 8.03 -37.51
N LEU A 579 37.16 9.27 -37.04
CA LEU A 579 36.41 10.41 -37.56
C LEU A 579 37.03 11.00 -38.83
N LYS A 580 38.28 10.67 -39.17
CA LYS A 580 38.93 11.18 -40.39
C LYS A 580 38.21 10.68 -41.65
N ASP A 581 37.83 9.40 -41.70
CA ASP A 581 37.08 8.82 -42.82
C ASP A 581 35.65 9.38 -42.88
N GLN A 582 34.95 9.43 -41.75
CA GLN A 582 33.59 9.98 -41.66
C GLN A 582 33.54 11.47 -42.05
N ALA A 583 34.51 12.28 -41.60
CA ALA A 583 34.61 13.68 -41.98
C ALA A 583 34.81 13.85 -43.48
N SER A 584 35.59 12.97 -44.12
CA SER A 584 35.78 12.99 -45.57
C SER A 584 34.51 12.60 -46.32
N GLN A 585 33.76 11.60 -45.82
CA GLN A 585 32.49 11.18 -46.41
C GLN A 585 31.41 12.27 -46.30
N ASP A 586 31.37 12.98 -45.17
CA ASP A 586 30.48 14.12 -44.95
C ASP A 586 30.91 15.39 -45.71
N GLY A 587 32.07 15.37 -46.36
CA GLY A 587 32.62 16.51 -47.10
C GLY A 587 33.09 17.67 -46.20
N PHE A 588 33.47 17.38 -44.96
CA PHE A 588 34.00 18.38 -44.03
C PHE A 588 35.48 18.69 -44.34
N PHE A 589 35.79 19.97 -44.57
CA PHE A 589 37.15 20.44 -44.82
C PHE A 589 37.75 21.13 -43.59
N GLY A 590 38.99 20.76 -43.24
CA GLY A 590 39.76 21.36 -42.15
C GLY A 590 40.21 20.35 -41.09
N PRO A 591 40.57 20.82 -39.88
CA PRO A 591 41.06 19.92 -38.84
C PRO A 591 39.91 19.06 -38.28
N VAL A 592 40.14 17.75 -38.21
CA VAL A 592 39.16 16.74 -37.73
C VAL A 592 38.62 17.05 -36.32
N PHE A 593 39.39 17.74 -35.49
CA PHE A 593 38.92 18.20 -34.19
C PHE A 593 37.70 19.12 -34.28
N ASN A 594 37.61 19.99 -35.29
CA ASN A 594 36.44 20.85 -35.47
C ASN A 594 35.21 20.04 -35.87
N TYR A 595 35.38 18.95 -36.63
CA TYR A 595 34.31 18.02 -36.97
C TYR A 595 33.83 17.25 -35.73
N PHE A 596 34.75 16.81 -34.87
CA PHE A 596 34.40 16.23 -33.56
C PHE A 596 33.59 17.20 -32.70
N THR A 597 34.03 18.45 -32.58
CA THR A 597 33.31 19.53 -31.88
C THR A 597 31.94 19.78 -32.49
N TYR A 598 31.82 19.75 -33.82
CA TYR A 598 30.54 19.89 -34.51
C TYR A 598 29.57 18.75 -34.15
N ARG A 599 30.03 17.49 -34.13
CA ARG A 599 29.23 16.33 -33.73
C ARG A 599 28.79 16.40 -32.27
N ILE A 600 29.69 16.81 -31.37
CA ILE A 600 29.34 17.10 -29.97
C ILE A 600 28.19 18.11 -29.92
N GLN A 601 28.31 19.23 -30.63
CA GLN A 601 27.26 20.26 -30.64
C GLN A 601 25.92 19.76 -31.19
N GLN A 602 25.87 18.74 -32.04
CA GLN A 602 24.60 18.21 -32.53
C GLN A 602 23.94 17.26 -31.53
N ASN A 603 24.72 16.38 -30.91
CA ASN A 603 24.19 15.25 -30.14
C ASN A 603 24.20 15.45 -28.61
N LEU A 604 24.97 16.41 -28.11
CA LEU A 604 25.05 16.71 -26.68
C LEU A 604 24.01 17.75 -26.28
N HIS A 605 23.21 17.39 -25.29
CA HIS A 605 22.25 18.26 -24.63
C HIS A 605 22.67 18.46 -23.19
N ILE A 606 22.75 19.71 -22.72
CA ILE A 606 23.12 20.02 -21.35
C ILE A 606 21.89 20.53 -20.61
N VAL A 607 21.59 19.95 -19.45
CA VAL A 607 20.46 20.34 -18.60
C VAL A 607 20.99 20.77 -17.24
N LEU A 608 20.73 22.01 -16.88
CA LEU A 608 21.15 22.61 -15.63
C LEU A 608 19.94 22.86 -14.75
N ILE A 609 19.90 22.29 -13.55
CA ILE A 609 18.84 22.49 -12.56
C ILE A 609 19.41 23.35 -11.44
N MET A 610 18.91 24.59 -11.33
CA MET A 610 19.36 25.55 -10.31
C MET A 610 18.18 26.10 -9.51
N ASP A 611 18.39 26.33 -8.20
CA ASP A 611 17.40 26.97 -7.33
C ASP A 611 17.50 28.50 -7.42
N SER A 612 16.38 29.15 -7.73
CA SER A 612 16.31 30.61 -7.85
C SER A 612 16.56 31.34 -6.54
N ALA A 613 16.38 30.70 -5.39
CA ALA A 613 16.64 31.31 -4.08
C ALA A 613 18.09 31.20 -3.61
N ASN A 614 18.95 30.49 -4.34
CA ASN A 614 20.36 30.43 -4.01
C ASN A 614 21.02 31.80 -4.29
N LEU A 615 21.71 32.36 -3.30
CA LEU A 615 22.41 33.66 -3.42
C LEU A 615 23.41 33.68 -4.58
N ASN A 616 24.04 32.53 -4.86
CA ASN A 616 25.01 32.40 -5.93
C ASN A 616 24.38 32.21 -7.32
N PHE A 617 23.06 32.00 -7.41
CA PHE A 617 22.38 31.75 -8.70
C PHE A 617 22.59 32.91 -9.68
N ILE A 618 22.34 34.14 -9.22
CA ILE A 618 22.49 35.34 -10.06
C ILE A 618 23.95 35.53 -10.46
N ILE A 619 24.87 35.40 -9.50
CA ILE A 619 26.32 35.51 -9.72
C ILE A 619 26.79 34.49 -10.77
N ASN A 620 26.33 33.25 -10.67
CA ASN A 620 26.68 32.17 -11.59
C ASN A 620 26.14 32.43 -13.00
N CYS A 621 24.89 32.89 -13.12
CA CYS A 621 24.26 33.24 -14.39
C CYS A 621 24.93 34.44 -15.08
N GLU A 622 25.41 35.42 -14.32
CA GLU A 622 26.12 36.59 -14.83
C GLU A 622 27.58 36.27 -15.22
N SER A 623 28.26 35.50 -14.37
CA SER A 623 29.66 35.07 -14.62
C SER A 623 29.77 34.17 -15.83
N ASN A 624 28.73 33.38 -16.11
CA ASN A 624 28.70 32.40 -17.20
C ASN A 624 27.65 32.80 -18.25
N PRO A 625 27.98 33.73 -19.15
CA PRO A 625 27.00 34.27 -20.09
C PRO A 625 26.45 33.24 -21.08
N ALA A 626 27.18 32.15 -21.39
CA ALA A 626 26.64 31.14 -22.30
C ALA A 626 25.41 30.42 -21.74
N LEU A 627 25.24 30.37 -20.42
CA LEU A 627 24.13 29.68 -19.76
C LEU A 627 22.78 30.19 -20.25
N HIS A 628 22.54 31.50 -20.20
CA HIS A 628 21.27 32.09 -20.61
C HIS A 628 21.20 32.43 -22.11
N LYS A 629 22.34 32.36 -22.83
CA LYS A 629 22.42 32.65 -24.27
C LYS A 629 22.19 31.42 -25.14
N LYS A 630 22.75 30.28 -24.73
CA LYS A 630 22.74 29.03 -25.49
C LYS A 630 21.66 28.09 -25.02
N CYS A 631 21.43 28.03 -23.70
CA CYS A 631 20.34 27.23 -23.17
C CYS A 631 19.02 28.00 -23.27
N GLN A 632 17.95 27.26 -23.52
CA GLN A 632 16.60 27.78 -23.30
C GLN A 632 16.36 27.84 -21.79
N VAL A 633 16.05 29.03 -21.28
CA VAL A 633 15.73 29.23 -19.88
C VAL A 633 14.25 28.90 -19.68
N LEU A 634 13.97 27.93 -18.80
CA LEU A 634 12.61 27.64 -18.36
C LEU A 634 12.49 28.02 -16.89
N TRP A 635 11.62 28.98 -16.60
CA TRP A 635 11.32 29.37 -15.22
C TRP A 635 10.22 28.48 -14.64
N MET A 636 10.55 27.69 -13.62
CA MET A 636 9.68 26.70 -12.97
C MET A 636 9.60 26.97 -11.46
N GLU A 637 9.07 28.13 -11.07
CA GLU A 637 9.10 28.57 -9.68
C GLU A 637 8.08 27.84 -8.78
N GLY A 638 6.89 27.56 -9.29
CA GLY A 638 5.81 26.94 -8.54
C GLY A 638 4.72 26.34 -9.42
N TRP A 639 3.60 25.99 -8.79
CA TRP A 639 2.39 25.51 -9.45
C TRP A 639 1.29 26.57 -9.31
N SER A 640 0.37 26.62 -10.27
CA SER A 640 -0.82 27.46 -10.17
C SER A 640 -1.75 26.96 -9.08
N ASP A 641 -2.49 27.88 -8.47
CA ASP A 641 -3.44 27.56 -7.41
C ASP A 641 -4.53 26.58 -7.89
N SER A 642 -4.89 26.67 -9.17
CA SER A 642 -5.84 25.77 -9.81
C SER A 642 -5.36 24.31 -9.85
N SER A 643 -4.06 24.10 -10.09
CA SER A 643 -3.46 22.78 -10.11
C SER A 643 -3.16 22.28 -8.71
N MET A 644 -2.69 23.16 -7.81
CA MET A 644 -2.48 22.81 -6.40
C MET A 644 -3.78 22.31 -5.75
N LYS A 645 -4.94 22.87 -6.12
CA LYS A 645 -6.24 22.37 -5.65
C LYS A 645 -6.58 20.96 -6.16
N LYS A 646 -6.18 20.61 -7.39
CA LYS A 646 -6.45 19.29 -8.02
C LYS A 646 -5.53 18.18 -7.50
N ILE A 647 -4.34 18.51 -7.02
CA ILE A 647 -3.35 17.53 -6.56
C ILE A 647 -3.88 16.65 -5.41
N PRO A 648 -4.44 17.21 -4.31
CA PRO A 648 -5.01 16.39 -3.25
C PRO A 648 -6.20 15.57 -3.73
N GLU A 649 -7.03 16.09 -4.64
CA GLU A 649 -8.14 15.35 -5.25
C GLU A 649 -7.64 14.08 -5.97
N MET A 650 -6.57 14.20 -6.76
CA MET A 650 -5.96 13.05 -7.46
C MET A 650 -5.33 12.05 -6.47
N LEU A 651 -4.53 12.52 -5.51
CA LEU A 651 -3.87 11.64 -4.52
C LEU A 651 -4.86 10.88 -3.64
N PHE A 652 -5.92 11.54 -3.18
CA PHE A 652 -6.92 10.90 -2.33
C PHE A 652 -7.84 9.99 -3.14
N SER A 653 -8.08 10.28 -4.43
CA SER A 653 -8.77 9.34 -5.33
C SER A 653 -7.99 8.04 -5.54
N GLU A 654 -6.65 8.09 -5.59
CA GLU A 654 -5.79 6.90 -5.74
C GLU A 654 -5.71 6.04 -4.47
N THR A 655 -5.92 6.64 -3.29
CA THR A 655 -5.84 5.93 -1.99
C THR A 655 -7.12 5.11 -1.68
N GLY A 656 -8.22 5.35 -2.41
CA GLY A 656 -9.45 4.57 -2.35
C GLY A 656 -9.33 3.29 -3.19
N GLY A 657 -8.77 2.24 -2.58
CA GLY A 657 -8.28 1.02 -3.24
C GLY A 657 -9.12 0.43 -4.38
N GLU A 658 -8.39 -0.17 -5.32
CA GLU A 658 -8.87 -1.09 -6.34
C GLU A 658 -9.45 -2.36 -5.71
N GLU A 659 -10.70 -2.34 -5.28
CA GLU A 659 -11.51 -3.56 -5.17
C GLU A 659 -12.33 -3.73 -6.46
N LYS A 660 -11.89 -4.68 -7.29
CA LYS A 660 -12.56 -5.10 -8.53
C LYS A 660 -13.90 -5.80 -8.19
N TYR A 661 -14.96 -5.03 -7.92
CA TYR A 661 -16.34 -5.55 -7.89
C TYR A 661 -17.37 -4.60 -8.54
N SER A 662 -18.07 -5.14 -9.54
CA SER A 662 -19.30 -4.74 -10.25
C SER A 662 -19.78 -3.26 -10.27
N ASP A 663 -19.97 -2.78 -11.49
CA ASP A 663 -19.98 -1.38 -11.94
C ASP A 663 -21.35 -0.65 -11.94
N LYS A 664 -22.31 -1.01 -11.06
CA LYS A 664 -23.65 -0.37 -11.06
C LYS A 664 -24.04 0.44 -9.81
N LYS A 665 -23.46 0.17 -8.63
CA LYS A 665 -23.73 0.99 -7.41
C LYS A 665 -22.92 2.29 -7.33
N ARG A 666 -21.90 2.46 -8.18
CA ARG A 666 -20.97 3.60 -8.15
C ARG A 666 -21.57 4.96 -8.50
N LYS A 667 -22.68 5.05 -9.25
CA LYS A 667 -23.26 6.36 -9.62
C LYS A 667 -23.98 7.06 -8.47
N GLU A 668 -24.50 6.31 -7.49
CA GLU A 668 -25.17 6.87 -6.33
C GLU A 668 -24.22 7.10 -5.14
N GLU A 669 -23.22 6.23 -4.94
CA GLU A 669 -22.23 6.40 -3.86
C GLU A 669 -21.15 7.45 -4.17
N LYS A 670 -20.79 7.68 -5.45
CA LYS A 670 -19.84 8.76 -5.81
C LYS A 670 -20.35 10.17 -5.50
N LYS A 671 -21.67 10.39 -5.40
CA LYS A 671 -22.23 11.69 -5.01
C LYS A 671 -22.17 11.96 -3.50
N LYS A 672 -22.02 10.93 -2.64
CA LYS A 672 -21.91 11.09 -1.19
C LYS A 672 -20.46 11.18 -0.67
N ASN A 673 -19.48 10.77 -1.47
CA ASN A 673 -18.05 10.76 -1.11
C ASN A 673 -17.21 11.83 -1.83
N SER A 674 -17.81 12.86 -2.44
CA SER A 674 -17.01 14.01 -2.88
C SER A 674 -16.48 14.72 -1.64
N VAL A 675 -15.18 14.61 -1.41
CA VAL A 675 -14.45 15.38 -0.40
C VAL A 675 -14.87 16.84 -0.52
N ASP A 676 -15.25 17.45 0.59
CA ASP A 676 -15.73 18.82 0.64
C ASP A 676 -14.74 19.74 -0.10
N PRO A 677 -15.16 20.47 -1.15
CA PRO A 677 -14.26 21.34 -1.91
C PRO A 677 -13.56 22.38 -1.02
N ASP A 678 -14.14 22.73 0.12
CA ASP A 678 -13.54 23.65 1.09
C ASP A 678 -12.40 23.01 1.89
N PHE A 679 -12.42 21.69 2.09
CA PHE A 679 -11.30 20.94 2.67
C PHE A 679 -10.09 20.87 1.73
N LEU A 680 -10.31 20.75 0.42
CA LEU A 680 -9.22 20.76 -0.57
C LEU A 680 -8.58 22.16 -0.66
N LYS A 681 -9.39 23.22 -0.57
CA LYS A 681 -8.89 24.61 -0.53
C LYS A 681 -8.07 24.88 0.73
N SER A 682 -8.40 24.30 1.88
CA SER A 682 -7.68 24.58 3.12
C SER A 682 -6.21 24.13 3.07
N PHE A 683 -5.86 23.07 2.33
CA PHE A 683 -4.45 22.70 2.10
C PHE A 683 -3.66 23.81 1.39
N LEU A 684 -4.29 24.46 0.42
CA LEU A 684 -3.70 25.53 -0.35
C LEU A 684 -3.51 26.77 0.52
N LEU A 685 -4.53 27.17 1.29
CA LEU A 685 -4.46 28.31 2.21
C LEU A 685 -3.35 28.14 3.25
N ILE A 686 -3.21 26.94 3.83
CA ILE A 686 -2.11 26.62 4.76
C ILE A 686 -0.75 26.75 4.07
N HIS A 687 -0.64 26.28 2.81
CA HIS A 687 0.60 26.40 2.06
C HIS A 687 0.95 27.85 1.76
N GLU A 688 -0.03 28.67 1.38
CA GLU A 688 0.15 30.10 1.11
C GLU A 688 0.57 30.87 2.35
N SER A 689 -0.04 30.61 3.51
CA SER A 689 0.39 31.22 4.77
C SER A 689 1.85 30.88 5.12
N CYS A 690 2.33 29.72 4.65
CA CYS A 690 3.71 29.28 4.85
C CYS A 690 4.70 29.80 3.80
N LYS A 691 4.26 30.40 2.68
CA LYS A 691 5.17 30.91 1.63
C LYS A 691 6.12 31.98 2.20
N ALA A 692 5.67 32.78 3.15
CA ALA A 692 6.49 33.77 3.86
C ALA A 692 7.73 33.16 4.55
N TYR A 693 7.65 31.90 4.98
CA TYR A 693 8.75 31.16 5.64
C TYR A 693 9.52 30.25 4.66
N GLY A 694 9.36 30.46 3.35
CA GLY A 694 10.07 29.70 2.33
C GLY A 694 9.43 28.34 2.01
N ALA A 695 8.10 28.25 2.00
CA ALA A 695 7.42 27.06 1.49
C ALA A 695 7.79 26.77 0.02
N THR A 696 7.90 25.48 -0.32
CA THR A 696 8.21 25.00 -1.66
C THR A 696 7.22 23.93 -2.09
N PRO A 697 7.04 23.69 -3.40
CA PRO A 697 6.20 22.58 -3.88
C PRO A 697 6.63 21.21 -3.33
N SER A 698 7.93 21.01 -3.06
CA SER A 698 8.41 19.81 -2.36
C SER A 698 7.76 19.65 -1.00
N ARG A 699 7.74 20.72 -0.19
CA ARG A 699 7.11 20.71 1.13
C ARG A 699 5.60 20.51 1.04
N TYR A 700 4.96 21.03 -0.02
CA TYR A 700 3.54 20.77 -0.26
C TYR A 700 3.26 19.28 -0.52
N MET A 701 4.06 18.62 -1.37
CA MET A 701 3.95 17.17 -1.57
C MET A 701 4.24 16.39 -0.29
N THR A 702 5.29 16.76 0.47
CA THR A 702 5.56 16.16 1.79
C THR A 702 4.36 16.31 2.73
N PHE A 703 3.72 17.48 2.75
CA PHE A 703 2.53 17.74 3.56
C PHE A 703 1.38 16.79 3.19
N LEU A 704 1.11 16.59 1.90
CA LEU A 704 0.06 15.67 1.44
C LEU A 704 0.38 14.20 1.74
N HIS A 705 1.64 13.77 1.58
CA HIS A 705 2.06 12.42 1.91
C HIS A 705 2.00 12.14 3.42
N VAL A 706 2.47 13.08 4.25
CA VAL A 706 2.39 12.97 5.72
C VAL A 706 0.93 12.96 6.17
N TYR A 707 0.07 13.79 5.56
CA TYR A 707 -1.37 13.75 5.82
C TYR A 707 -1.98 12.39 5.48
N SER A 708 -1.71 11.86 4.28
CA SER A 708 -2.22 10.55 3.85
C SER A 708 -1.74 9.42 4.77
N ALA A 709 -0.46 9.44 5.17
CA ALA A 709 0.12 8.47 6.08
C ALA A 709 -0.50 8.54 7.49
N ILE A 710 -0.57 9.73 8.10
CA ILE A 710 -1.12 9.93 9.45
C ILE A 710 -2.62 9.61 9.48
N SER A 711 -3.38 10.12 8.51
CA SER A 711 -4.83 9.84 8.43
C SER A 711 -5.10 8.35 8.26
N SER A 712 -4.35 7.66 7.40
CA SER A 712 -4.47 6.21 7.21
C SER A 712 -4.09 5.42 8.45
N SER A 713 -2.98 5.78 9.13
CA SER A 713 -2.56 5.10 10.37
C SER A 713 -3.58 5.28 11.48
N LYS A 714 -3.99 6.53 11.75
CA LYS A 714 -4.96 6.85 12.80
C LYS A 714 -6.34 6.26 12.51
N LYS A 715 -6.78 6.25 11.24
CA LYS A 715 -8.01 5.56 10.85
C LYS A 715 -7.93 4.07 11.13
N LYS A 716 -6.82 3.40 10.81
CA LYS A 716 -6.61 1.97 11.14
C LYS A 716 -6.57 1.72 12.64
N GLU A 717 -5.88 2.57 13.42
CA GLU A 717 -5.83 2.48 14.88
C GLU A 717 -7.22 2.63 15.51
N LEU A 718 -7.97 3.66 15.11
CA LEU A 718 -9.33 3.90 15.60
C LEU A 718 -10.30 2.79 15.18
N LEU A 719 -10.23 2.30 13.94
CA LEU A 719 -11.06 1.17 13.49
C LEU A 719 -10.74 -0.12 14.24
N LYS A 720 -9.45 -0.40 14.51
CA LYS A 720 -9.06 -1.55 15.35
C LYS A 720 -9.63 -1.40 16.76
N ARG A 721 -9.48 -0.23 17.38
CA ARG A 721 -10.02 0.05 18.71
C ARG A 721 -11.54 -0.05 18.74
N GLN A 722 -12.23 0.50 17.73
CA GLN A 722 -13.67 0.39 17.57
C GLN A 722 -14.10 -1.06 17.44
N SER A 723 -13.45 -1.84 16.56
CA SER A 723 -13.79 -3.26 16.36
C SER A 723 -13.61 -4.08 17.64
N HIS A 724 -12.56 -3.81 18.42
CA HIS A 724 -12.32 -4.48 19.68
C HIS A 724 -13.38 -4.13 20.73
N LEU A 725 -13.67 -2.83 20.91
CA LEU A 725 -14.70 -2.38 21.84
C LEU A 725 -16.09 -2.89 21.44
N GLN A 726 -16.41 -2.86 20.15
CA GLN A 726 -17.69 -3.33 19.62
C GLN A 726 -17.83 -4.84 19.77
N ALA A 727 -16.75 -5.62 19.60
CA ALA A 727 -16.75 -7.05 19.93
C ALA A 727 -17.00 -7.28 21.43
N GLY A 728 -16.38 -6.48 22.32
CA GLY A 728 -16.61 -6.53 23.76
C GLY A 728 -18.06 -6.20 24.15
N VAL A 729 -18.62 -5.14 23.58
CA VAL A 729 -20.03 -4.74 23.78
C VAL A 729 -20.99 -5.80 23.23
N SER A 730 -20.70 -6.38 22.06
CA SER A 730 -21.50 -7.49 21.49
C SER A 730 -21.50 -8.70 22.43
N LYS A 731 -20.34 -9.10 22.95
CA LYS A 731 -20.23 -10.23 23.89
C LYS A 731 -20.96 -9.98 25.20
N LEU A 732 -20.95 -8.75 25.71
CA LEU A 732 -21.72 -8.37 26.89
C LEU A 732 -23.23 -8.43 26.63
N ASN A 733 -23.70 -7.96 25.47
CA ASN A 733 -25.10 -8.06 25.08
C ASN A 733 -25.55 -9.52 24.89
N GLU A 734 -24.72 -10.36 24.26
CA GLU A 734 -24.96 -11.81 24.14
C GLU A 734 -25.03 -12.48 25.52
N ALA A 735 -24.09 -12.17 26.43
CA ALA A 735 -24.08 -12.71 27.79
C ALA A 735 -25.32 -12.28 28.58
N LYS A 736 -25.75 -11.01 28.46
CA LYS A 736 -26.96 -10.52 29.10
C LYS A 736 -28.21 -11.25 28.61
N ALA A 737 -28.35 -11.44 27.30
CA ALA A 737 -29.46 -12.20 26.72
C ALA A 737 -29.45 -13.68 27.15
N LEU A 738 -28.26 -14.29 27.26
CA LEU A 738 -28.14 -15.69 27.69
C LEU A 738 -28.49 -15.88 29.17
N VAL A 739 -28.12 -14.93 30.04
CA VAL A 739 -28.50 -14.94 31.46
C VAL A 739 -30.00 -14.73 31.62
N ASP A 740 -30.61 -13.81 30.88
CA ASP A 740 -32.07 -13.59 30.90
C ASP A 740 -32.82 -14.89 30.50
N GLU A 741 -32.35 -15.58 29.45
CA GLU A 741 -32.94 -16.84 29.00
C GLU A 741 -32.74 -18.01 29.99
N LEU A 742 -31.56 -18.11 30.62
CA LEU A 742 -31.31 -19.10 31.68
C LEU A 742 -32.18 -18.85 32.91
N ASN A 743 -32.38 -17.58 33.30
CA ASN A 743 -33.22 -17.22 34.43
C ASN A 743 -34.69 -17.59 34.17
N ARG A 744 -35.17 -17.36 32.94
CA ARG A 744 -36.49 -17.81 32.49
C ARG A 744 -36.65 -19.33 32.59
N LYS A 745 -35.68 -20.10 32.06
CA LYS A 745 -35.70 -21.58 32.10
C LYS A 745 -35.61 -22.14 33.52
N ALA A 746 -34.77 -21.57 34.37
CA ALA A 746 -34.66 -21.98 35.77
C ALA A 746 -35.97 -21.73 36.53
N GLY A 747 -36.67 -20.62 36.23
CA GLY A 747 -38.00 -20.35 36.73
C GLY A 747 -39.03 -21.42 36.32
N GLU A 748 -39.05 -21.81 35.04
CA GLU A 748 -39.94 -22.86 34.52
C GLU A 748 -39.65 -24.23 35.16
N GLN A 749 -38.37 -24.60 35.27
CA GLN A 749 -37.96 -25.86 35.90
C GLN A 749 -38.23 -25.90 37.41
N SER A 750 -38.11 -24.77 38.11
CA SER A 750 -38.46 -24.66 39.53
C SER A 750 -39.96 -24.90 39.79
N ILE A 751 -40.82 -24.38 38.92
CA ILE A 751 -42.27 -24.65 38.98
C ILE A 751 -42.55 -26.14 38.75
N LEU A 752 -41.92 -26.74 37.74
CA LEU A 752 -42.08 -28.16 37.42
C LEU A 752 -41.57 -29.08 38.55
N LEU A 753 -40.45 -28.72 39.17
CA LEU A 753 -39.89 -29.43 40.33
C LEU A 753 -40.89 -29.47 41.47
N LYS A 754 -41.52 -28.33 41.80
CA LYS A 754 -42.50 -28.25 42.88
C LYS A 754 -43.69 -29.18 42.62
N THR A 755 -44.20 -29.20 41.38
CA THR A 755 -45.26 -30.14 40.99
C THR A 755 -44.83 -31.61 41.14
N LYS A 756 -43.58 -31.95 40.80
CA LYS A 756 -43.05 -33.31 40.90
C LYS A 756 -42.76 -33.74 42.35
N GLN A 757 -42.34 -32.81 43.20
CA GLN A 757 -42.19 -33.05 44.64
C GLN A 757 -43.56 -33.28 45.30
N ASP A 758 -44.55 -32.44 44.99
CA ASP A 758 -45.93 -32.62 45.49
C ASP A 758 -46.52 -33.98 45.03
N GLU A 759 -46.27 -34.38 43.79
CA GLU A 759 -46.66 -35.69 43.23
C GLU A 759 -45.95 -36.89 43.89
N ALA A 760 -44.73 -36.71 44.42
CA ALA A 760 -43.99 -37.73 45.14
C ALA A 760 -44.44 -37.84 46.60
N ASP A 761 -44.69 -36.70 47.26
CA ASP A 761 -45.21 -36.66 48.63
C ASP A 761 -46.62 -37.27 48.73
N ALA A 762 -47.47 -37.05 47.73
CA ALA A 762 -48.77 -37.71 47.63
C ALA A 762 -48.64 -39.25 47.55
N ALA A 763 -47.70 -39.76 46.75
CA ALA A 763 -47.45 -41.20 46.64
C ALA A 763 -46.86 -41.79 47.94
N LEU A 764 -46.05 -41.02 48.68
CA LEU A 764 -45.54 -41.43 49.99
C LEU A 764 -46.67 -41.59 51.02
N GLN A 765 -47.64 -40.66 51.03
CA GLN A 765 -48.80 -40.77 51.92
C GLN A 765 -49.63 -42.03 51.63
N GLU A 766 -49.86 -42.37 50.36
CA GLU A 766 -50.58 -43.60 49.97
C GLU A 766 -49.83 -44.88 50.38
N ILE A 767 -48.50 -44.89 50.27
CA ILE A 767 -47.65 -46.00 50.75
C ILE A 767 -47.74 -46.13 52.27
N THR A 768 -47.72 -45.01 53.00
CA THR A 768 -47.74 -45.01 54.47
C THR A 768 -49.03 -45.59 55.00
N VAL A 769 -50.18 -45.20 54.42
CA VAL A 769 -51.50 -45.76 54.77
C VAL A 769 -51.54 -47.27 54.46
N SER A 770 -51.09 -47.68 53.27
CA SER A 770 -51.10 -49.11 52.87
C SER A 770 -50.14 -49.97 53.69
N MET A 771 -49.00 -49.42 54.14
CA MET A 771 -48.05 -50.11 55.02
C MET A 771 -48.57 -50.28 56.45
N GLN A 772 -49.34 -49.31 56.95
CA GLN A 772 -49.93 -49.37 58.28
C GLN A 772 -50.99 -50.48 58.36
N ASP A 773 -51.83 -50.60 57.33
CA ASP A 773 -52.80 -51.69 57.18
C ASP A 773 -52.11 -53.07 57.08
N ALA A 774 -51.02 -53.19 56.33
CA ALA A 774 -50.25 -54.43 56.22
C ALA A 774 -49.57 -54.82 57.55
N SER A 775 -49.10 -53.85 58.33
CA SER A 775 -48.47 -54.10 59.64
C SER A 775 -49.48 -54.67 60.63
N GLU A 776 -50.68 -54.09 60.70
CA GLU A 776 -51.73 -54.52 61.63
C GLU A 776 -52.20 -55.96 61.33
N GLN A 777 -52.40 -56.29 60.06
CA GLN A 777 -52.74 -57.65 59.61
C GLN A 777 -51.62 -58.67 59.87
N LYS A 778 -50.35 -58.27 59.77
CA LYS A 778 -49.20 -59.14 60.07
C LYS A 778 -49.11 -59.49 61.55
N THR A 779 -49.34 -58.53 62.44
CA THR A 779 -49.38 -58.77 63.90
C THR A 779 -50.52 -59.71 64.30
N GLU A 780 -51.69 -59.59 63.67
CA GLU A 780 -52.83 -60.50 63.91
C GLU A 780 -52.50 -61.95 63.49
N LEU A 781 -51.77 -62.12 62.38
CA LEU A 781 -51.31 -63.43 61.89
C LEU A 781 -50.30 -64.10 62.83
N GLU A 782 -49.32 -63.37 63.34
CA GLU A 782 -48.33 -63.92 64.29
C GLU A 782 -48.98 -64.35 65.61
N ARG A 783 -49.96 -63.57 66.09
CA ARG A 783 -50.73 -63.92 67.30
C ARG A 783 -51.54 -65.22 67.13
N LEU A 784 -52.09 -65.44 65.94
CA LEU A 784 -52.81 -66.68 65.60
C LEU A 784 -51.86 -67.88 65.45
N LYS A 785 -50.65 -67.70 64.89
CA LYS A 785 -49.63 -68.76 64.81
C LYS A 785 -49.21 -69.25 66.20
N HIS A 786 -49.01 -68.35 67.16
CA HIS A 786 -48.61 -68.73 68.51
C HIS A 786 -49.69 -69.54 69.25
N LYS A 787 -50.96 -69.17 69.08
CA LYS A 787 -52.10 -69.92 69.67
C LYS A 787 -52.25 -71.33 69.12
N ILE A 788 -52.00 -71.54 67.83
CA ILE A 788 -52.04 -72.87 67.23
C ILE A 788 -50.93 -73.76 67.81
N ALA A 789 -49.71 -73.23 67.96
CA ALA A 789 -48.59 -73.99 68.52
C ALA A 789 -48.85 -74.45 69.97
N GLU A 790 -49.48 -73.61 70.79
CA GLU A 790 -49.84 -73.99 72.18
C GLU A 790 -50.93 -75.06 72.27
N GLU A 791 -51.92 -75.05 71.37
CA GLU A 791 -53.00 -76.05 71.36
C GLU A 791 -52.50 -77.42 70.89
N VAL A 792 -51.55 -77.48 69.93
CA VAL A 792 -50.94 -78.75 69.47
C VAL A 792 -50.17 -79.44 70.59
N VAL A 793 -49.33 -78.70 71.31
CA VAL A 793 -48.51 -79.26 72.41
C VAL A 793 -49.38 -79.88 73.51
N LYS A 794 -50.53 -79.26 73.83
CA LYS A 794 -51.47 -79.77 74.85
C LYS A 794 -52.15 -81.09 74.43
N ILE A 795 -52.42 -81.28 73.15
CA ILE A 795 -53.01 -82.53 72.64
C ILE A 795 -51.99 -83.67 72.74
N GLU A 796 -50.72 -83.40 72.40
CA GLU A 796 -49.65 -84.40 72.36
C GLU A 796 -49.27 -84.91 73.77
N GLU A 797 -49.21 -84.02 74.77
CA GLU A 797 -48.96 -84.41 76.17
C GLU A 797 -50.07 -85.30 76.75
N ARG A 798 -51.34 -85.03 76.40
CA ARG A 798 -52.50 -85.77 76.90
C ARG A 798 -52.56 -87.17 76.30
N LYS A 799 -52.26 -87.30 75.00
CA LYS A 799 -52.25 -88.59 74.29
C LYS A 799 -51.24 -89.57 74.89
N ASN A 800 -50.03 -89.10 75.21
CA ASN A 800 -48.99 -89.95 75.81
C ASN A 800 -49.40 -90.51 77.19
N LYS A 801 -50.14 -89.75 78.00
CA LYS A 801 -50.62 -90.22 79.31
C LYS A 801 -51.65 -91.34 79.21
N ILE A 802 -52.50 -91.33 78.17
CA ILE A 802 -53.51 -92.37 77.95
C ILE A 802 -52.83 -93.68 77.49
N GLU A 803 -51.81 -93.60 76.63
CA GLU A 803 -51.09 -94.78 76.12
C GLU A 803 -50.24 -95.48 77.19
N ASP A 804 -49.69 -94.75 78.16
CA ASP A 804 -48.87 -95.33 79.22
C ASP A 804 -49.69 -96.13 80.25
N GLU A 805 -50.90 -95.68 80.62
CA GLU A 805 -51.77 -96.45 81.56
C GLU A 805 -52.35 -97.73 80.94
N LEU A 806 -52.54 -97.78 79.62
CA LEU A 806 -53.05 -98.97 78.91
C LEU A 806 -52.00 -100.07 78.76
N LYS A 807 -50.70 -99.74 78.72
CA LYS A 807 -49.61 -100.70 78.48
C LYS A 807 -49.43 -101.75 79.57
N GLU A 808 -49.67 -101.40 80.85
CA GLU A 808 -49.40 -102.33 81.95
C GLU A 808 -50.38 -103.51 82.03
N VAL A 809 -51.66 -103.31 81.70
CA VAL A 809 -52.71 -104.31 82.01
C VAL A 809 -53.18 -105.10 80.78
N HIS A 810 -53.05 -104.53 79.58
CA HIS A 810 -53.44 -105.21 78.33
C HIS A 810 -52.75 -106.57 78.08
N PRO A 811 -51.44 -106.78 78.35
CA PRO A 811 -50.80 -108.07 78.10
C PRO A 811 -51.33 -109.18 79.02
N LEU A 812 -51.65 -108.86 80.29
CA LEU A 812 -52.14 -109.83 81.28
C LEU A 812 -53.52 -110.39 80.91
N VAL A 813 -54.42 -109.54 80.41
CA VAL A 813 -55.76 -109.98 79.94
C VAL A 813 -55.64 -110.81 78.66
N SER A 814 -54.74 -110.42 77.76
CA SER A 814 -54.53 -111.10 76.48
C SER A 814 -53.97 -112.51 76.68
N GLU A 815 -53.01 -112.66 77.60
CA GLU A 815 -52.42 -113.96 77.96
C GLU A 815 -53.45 -114.89 78.61
N ALA A 816 -54.28 -114.36 79.52
CA ALA A 816 -55.33 -115.13 80.18
C ALA A 816 -56.43 -115.59 79.20
N LYS A 817 -56.84 -114.75 78.23
CA LYS A 817 -57.80 -115.11 77.18
C LYS A 817 -57.26 -116.22 76.26
N LEU A 818 -55.99 -116.13 75.85
CA LEU A 818 -55.34 -117.17 75.05
C LEU A 818 -55.25 -118.51 75.80
N ALA A 819 -54.97 -118.48 77.10
CA ALA A 819 -54.88 -119.69 77.92
C ALA A 819 -56.23 -120.42 78.05
N VAL A 820 -57.34 -119.69 78.23
CA VAL A 820 -58.70 -120.28 78.27
C VAL A 820 -59.11 -120.80 76.89
N GLY A 821 -58.67 -120.11 75.83
CA GLY A 821 -58.83 -120.54 74.45
C GLY A 821 -58.15 -121.87 74.12
N ASN A 822 -57.23 -122.41 74.92
CA ASN A 822 -56.54 -123.68 74.64
C ASN A 822 -57.09 -124.89 75.44
N ILE A 823 -58.20 -124.74 76.16
CA ILE A 823 -58.78 -125.83 76.96
C ILE A 823 -59.40 -126.88 76.05
N ARG A 824 -58.97 -128.14 76.23
CA ARG A 824 -59.49 -129.30 75.50
C ARG A 824 -60.91 -129.67 75.99
N PRO A 825 -61.85 -129.98 75.09
CA PRO A 825 -63.24 -130.28 75.47
C PRO A 825 -63.36 -131.54 76.32
N GLU A 826 -62.43 -132.49 76.19
CA GLU A 826 -62.41 -133.69 77.04
C GLU A 826 -62.24 -133.30 78.52
N SER A 827 -61.33 -132.37 78.83
CA SER A 827 -61.04 -131.93 80.21
C SER A 827 -62.20 -131.19 80.87
N LEU A 828 -63.04 -130.49 80.10
CA LEU A 828 -64.29 -129.90 80.62
C LEU A 828 -65.38 -130.96 80.82
N SER A 829 -65.43 -131.98 79.94
CA SER A 829 -66.35 -133.11 80.09
C SER A 829 -66.02 -133.97 81.32
N GLU A 830 -64.73 -134.08 81.70
CA GLU A 830 -64.27 -134.74 82.92
C GLU A 830 -64.86 -134.07 84.16
N ILE A 831 -64.74 -132.73 84.28
CA ILE A 831 -65.32 -131.97 85.41
C ILE A 831 -66.85 -132.16 85.47
N ARG A 832 -67.53 -132.23 84.32
CA ARG A 832 -68.98 -132.46 84.24
C ARG A 832 -69.40 -133.84 84.77
N SER A 833 -68.58 -134.87 84.53
CA SER A 833 -68.88 -136.25 84.92
C SER A 833 -68.77 -136.49 86.43
N LEU A 834 -68.12 -135.59 87.18
CA LEU A 834 -67.94 -135.74 88.62
C LEU A 834 -69.27 -135.74 89.36
N ARG A 835 -69.44 -136.71 90.27
CA ARG A 835 -70.63 -136.82 91.13
C ARG A 835 -70.72 -135.65 92.11
N MET A 836 -69.59 -135.18 92.62
CA MET A 836 -69.46 -134.00 93.47
C MET A 836 -68.11 -133.30 93.15
N PRO A 837 -68.06 -131.96 93.02
CA PRO A 837 -66.82 -131.27 92.68
C PRO A 837 -65.92 -131.11 93.92
N PRO A 838 -64.59 -131.22 93.77
CA PRO A 838 -63.64 -130.71 94.75
C PRO A 838 -63.82 -129.21 95.00
N ASP A 839 -63.61 -128.75 96.22
CA ASP A 839 -63.86 -127.34 96.62
C ASP A 839 -63.09 -126.32 95.75
N VAL A 840 -61.85 -126.63 95.35
CA VAL A 840 -61.04 -125.77 94.47
C VAL A 840 -61.73 -125.51 93.12
N ILE A 841 -62.37 -126.53 92.54
CA ILE A 841 -63.06 -126.40 91.25
C ILE A 841 -64.35 -125.61 91.42
N ARG A 842 -65.07 -125.84 92.53
CA ARG A 842 -66.29 -125.10 92.85
C ARG A 842 -66.03 -123.60 92.97
N ASP A 843 -64.99 -123.22 93.72
CA ASP A 843 -64.64 -121.81 93.95
C ASP A 843 -64.32 -121.08 92.64
N ILE A 844 -63.50 -121.70 91.78
CA ILE A 844 -63.09 -121.11 90.51
C ILE A 844 -64.28 -120.95 89.56
N LEU A 845 -65.14 -121.96 89.46
CA LEU A 845 -66.35 -121.90 88.64
C LEU A 845 -67.36 -120.89 89.17
N GLU A 846 -67.46 -120.72 90.49
CA GLU A 846 -68.28 -119.69 91.12
C GLU A 846 -67.80 -118.29 90.72
N GLY A 847 -66.48 -118.05 90.73
CA GLY A 847 -65.89 -116.79 90.28
C GLY A 847 -66.16 -116.49 88.80
N VAL A 848 -66.06 -117.49 87.93
CA VAL A 848 -66.36 -117.34 86.49
C VAL A 848 -67.85 -117.02 86.27
N LEU A 849 -68.75 -117.74 86.94
CA LEU A 849 -70.20 -117.54 86.79
C LEU A 849 -70.64 -116.14 87.25
N ARG A 850 -70.11 -115.65 88.38
CA ARG A 850 -70.41 -114.30 88.88
C ARG A 850 -69.97 -113.23 87.89
N LEU A 851 -68.78 -113.35 87.30
CA LEU A 851 -68.33 -112.40 86.27
C LEU A 851 -69.21 -112.42 85.02
N MET A 852 -69.74 -113.59 84.65
CA MET A 852 -70.67 -113.72 83.52
C MET A 852 -72.14 -113.40 83.86
N GLY A 853 -72.41 -112.89 85.07
CA GLY A 853 -73.73 -112.42 85.50
C GLY A 853 -74.72 -113.50 85.94
N ILE A 854 -74.27 -114.74 86.18
CA ILE A 854 -75.10 -115.86 86.66
C ILE A 854 -74.82 -116.09 88.14
N PHE A 855 -75.79 -115.76 89.01
CA PHE A 855 -75.60 -115.77 90.48
C PHE A 855 -75.99 -117.08 91.18
N ASP A 856 -76.61 -118.04 90.48
CA ASP A 856 -76.95 -119.34 91.07
C ASP A 856 -75.71 -120.24 91.17
N THR A 857 -75.22 -120.44 92.40
CA THR A 857 -73.98 -121.18 92.74
C THR A 857 -74.20 -122.64 93.07
N SER A 858 -75.39 -123.18 92.79
CA SER A 858 -75.67 -124.60 92.92
C SER A 858 -74.84 -125.43 91.92
N TRP A 859 -74.42 -126.62 92.30
CA TRP A 859 -73.65 -127.51 91.42
C TRP A 859 -74.42 -127.88 90.14
N VAL A 860 -75.75 -127.91 90.22
CA VAL A 860 -76.62 -128.14 89.05
C VAL A 860 -76.53 -126.98 88.06
N SER A 861 -76.52 -125.73 88.54
CA SER A 861 -76.31 -124.53 87.72
C SER A 861 -74.92 -124.52 87.09
N MET A 862 -73.87 -124.86 87.84
CA MET A 862 -72.51 -125.00 87.31
C MET A 862 -72.41 -126.06 86.22
N LYS A 863 -73.06 -127.22 86.40
CA LYS A 863 -73.13 -128.27 85.38
C LYS A 863 -73.91 -127.84 84.14
N SER A 864 -75.03 -127.15 84.33
CA SER A 864 -75.85 -126.62 83.23
C SER A 864 -75.06 -125.61 82.41
N PHE A 865 -74.35 -124.70 83.08
CA PHE A 865 -73.48 -123.73 82.44
C PHE A 865 -72.40 -124.41 81.61
N LEU A 866 -71.61 -125.33 82.20
CA LEU A 866 -70.57 -126.08 81.48
C LEU A 866 -71.13 -127.00 80.37
N ALA A 867 -72.42 -127.36 80.39
CA ALA A 867 -73.05 -128.21 79.38
C ALA A 867 -73.49 -127.46 78.11
N LYS A 868 -73.55 -126.11 78.13
CA LYS A 868 -73.90 -125.34 76.92
C LYS A 868 -72.82 -125.52 75.84
N ARG A 869 -73.23 -125.71 74.58
CA ARG A 869 -72.30 -126.06 73.47
C ARG A 869 -71.29 -124.94 73.11
N GLY A 870 -71.43 -123.71 73.62
CA GLY A 870 -70.61 -122.53 73.27
C GLY A 870 -69.82 -121.86 74.41
N VAL A 871 -69.75 -122.46 75.61
CA VAL A 871 -69.20 -121.79 76.83
C VAL A 871 -67.77 -121.28 76.67
N ARG A 872 -66.93 -122.00 75.92
CA ARG A 872 -65.53 -121.60 75.70
C ARG A 872 -65.41 -120.30 74.91
N GLU A 873 -66.28 -120.11 73.91
CA GLU A 873 -66.32 -118.90 73.12
C GLU A 873 -66.86 -117.74 73.96
N ASP A 874 -67.91 -118.00 74.76
CA ASP A 874 -68.50 -116.98 75.64
C ASP A 874 -67.48 -116.43 76.66
N ILE A 875 -66.63 -117.28 77.25
CA ILE A 875 -65.59 -116.84 78.21
C ILE A 875 -64.46 -116.08 77.48
N ALA A 876 -64.11 -116.48 76.25
CA ALA A 876 -63.04 -115.82 75.50
C ALA A 876 -63.43 -114.45 74.94
N THR A 877 -64.68 -114.31 74.50
CA THR A 877 -65.24 -113.07 73.89
C THR A 877 -65.75 -112.05 74.90
N PHE A 878 -65.78 -112.39 76.18
CA PHE A 878 -66.21 -111.48 77.24
C PHE A 878 -65.42 -110.15 77.24
N ASP A 879 -66.14 -109.04 77.21
CA ASP A 879 -65.58 -107.69 77.26
C ASP A 879 -65.69 -107.12 78.68
N ALA A 880 -64.53 -106.82 79.27
CA ALA A 880 -64.41 -106.35 80.63
C ALA A 880 -64.91 -104.90 80.84
N ARG A 881 -65.26 -104.17 79.77
CA ARG A 881 -65.98 -102.87 79.86
C ARG A 881 -67.40 -103.02 80.44
N ASN A 882 -68.02 -104.19 80.25
CA ASN A 882 -69.39 -104.43 80.69
C ASN A 882 -69.51 -104.95 82.14
N ILE A 883 -68.43 -104.97 82.93
CA ILE A 883 -68.49 -105.40 84.34
C ILE A 883 -68.95 -104.24 85.23
N PRO A 884 -70.19 -104.26 85.77
CA PRO A 884 -70.62 -103.25 86.74
C PRO A 884 -69.88 -103.43 88.07
N ARG A 885 -69.64 -102.29 88.75
CA ARG A 885 -68.81 -102.21 89.97
C ARG A 885 -69.25 -103.17 91.08
N GLU A 886 -70.54 -103.39 91.24
CA GLU A 886 -71.13 -104.30 92.23
C GLU A 886 -70.67 -105.77 92.03
N ILE A 887 -70.59 -106.23 90.78
CA ILE A 887 -70.13 -107.60 90.46
C ILE A 887 -68.62 -107.71 90.69
N ARG A 888 -67.86 -106.66 90.39
CA ARG A 888 -66.40 -106.61 90.61
C ARG A 888 -66.06 -106.82 92.09
N GLU A 889 -66.67 -106.04 92.98
CA GLU A 889 -66.44 -106.11 94.42
C GLU A 889 -66.86 -107.48 94.99
N SER A 890 -67.95 -108.06 94.48
CA SER A 890 -68.43 -109.39 94.88
C SER A 890 -67.46 -110.53 94.53
N VAL A 891 -66.84 -110.49 93.34
CA VAL A 891 -65.85 -111.49 92.92
C VAL A 891 -64.51 -111.28 93.62
N GLU A 892 -64.16 -110.04 93.96
CA GLU A 892 -62.94 -109.72 94.71
C GLU A 892 -62.99 -110.25 96.15
N GLU A 893 -64.14 -110.13 96.83
CA GLU A 893 -64.36 -110.79 98.11
C GLU A 893 -64.14 -112.31 98.03
N LEU A 894 -64.60 -112.93 96.93
CA LEU A 894 -64.48 -114.37 96.69
C LEU A 894 -63.01 -114.77 96.47
N LEU A 895 -62.27 -113.98 95.67
CA LEU A 895 -60.83 -114.13 95.47
C LEU A 895 -60.06 -113.98 96.79
N PHE A 896 -60.49 -113.08 97.69
CA PHE A 896 -59.84 -112.87 98.97
C PHE A 896 -60.11 -114.02 99.97
N LYS A 897 -61.36 -114.51 100.03
CA LYS A 897 -61.74 -115.62 100.92
C LYS A 897 -61.05 -116.93 100.54
N ASN A 898 -60.95 -117.23 99.24
CA ASN A 898 -60.45 -118.51 98.74
C ASN A 898 -59.09 -118.41 98.03
N LYS A 899 -58.17 -117.57 98.53
CA LYS A 899 -56.84 -117.30 97.91
C LYS A 899 -56.05 -118.56 97.52
N GLY A 900 -56.13 -119.62 98.33
CA GLY A 900 -55.41 -120.88 98.08
C GLY A 900 -55.96 -121.68 96.88
N SER A 901 -57.26 -121.56 96.60
CA SER A 901 -57.94 -122.22 95.47
C SER A 901 -57.58 -121.57 94.14
N PHE A 902 -57.40 -120.25 94.11
CA PHE A 902 -57.11 -119.46 92.89
C PHE A 902 -55.62 -119.32 92.54
N ASP A 903 -54.73 -120.02 93.26
CA ASP A 903 -53.33 -120.14 92.85
C ASP A 903 -53.21 -121.09 91.65
N PRO A 904 -52.64 -120.67 90.50
CA PRO A 904 -52.53 -121.49 89.30
C PRO A 904 -51.90 -122.87 89.53
N LYS A 905 -50.99 -123.03 90.52
CA LYS A 905 -50.39 -124.34 90.84
C LYS A 905 -51.39 -125.30 91.48
N ASN A 906 -52.21 -124.82 92.41
CA ASN A 906 -53.23 -125.63 93.09
C ASN A 906 -54.42 -125.91 92.16
N ALA A 907 -54.86 -124.90 91.42
CA ALA A 907 -55.90 -125.07 90.41
C ALA A 907 -55.53 -126.12 89.36
N LYS A 908 -54.27 -126.12 88.87
CA LYS A 908 -53.80 -127.08 87.87
C LYS A 908 -53.74 -128.52 88.39
N ARG A 909 -53.46 -128.70 89.69
CA ARG A 909 -53.50 -130.01 90.35
C ARG A 909 -54.92 -130.57 90.44
N ALA A 910 -55.91 -129.71 90.71
CA ALA A 910 -57.31 -130.14 90.82
C ALA A 910 -57.91 -130.48 89.44
N SER A 911 -57.62 -129.66 88.42
CA SER A 911 -57.89 -130.00 87.02
C SER A 911 -57.02 -129.14 86.11
N THR A 912 -56.53 -129.73 85.02
CA THR A 912 -55.81 -129.01 83.97
C THR A 912 -56.62 -127.85 83.39
N ALA A 913 -57.95 -127.95 83.39
CA ALA A 913 -58.86 -126.91 82.91
C ALA A 913 -59.15 -125.79 83.92
N ALA A 914 -58.88 -126.00 85.23
CA ALA A 914 -59.23 -125.02 86.27
C ALA A 914 -58.21 -123.87 86.40
N ALA A 915 -56.92 -124.12 86.14
CA ALA A 915 -55.89 -123.09 86.25
C ALA A 915 -56.03 -121.90 85.26
N PRO A 916 -56.33 -122.12 83.96
CA PRO A 916 -56.55 -121.02 83.04
C PRO A 916 -57.76 -120.16 83.42
N LEU A 917 -58.83 -120.80 83.93
CA LEU A 917 -60.04 -120.09 84.36
C LEU A 917 -59.78 -119.21 85.60
N ALA A 918 -58.98 -119.67 86.57
CA ALA A 918 -58.59 -118.86 87.72
C ALA A 918 -57.80 -117.60 87.33
N ALA A 919 -56.85 -117.74 86.40
CA ALA A 919 -56.07 -116.59 85.89
C ALA A 919 -56.96 -115.58 85.14
N TRP A 920 -57.93 -116.08 84.37
CA TRP A 920 -58.89 -115.25 83.63
C TRP A 920 -59.78 -114.41 84.55
N VAL A 921 -60.29 -114.97 85.66
CA VAL A 921 -61.11 -114.21 86.63
C VAL A 921 -60.31 -113.05 87.21
N LYS A 922 -59.04 -113.27 87.58
CA LYS A 922 -58.19 -112.24 88.18
C LYS A 922 -57.84 -111.11 87.21
N ALA A 923 -57.54 -111.45 85.96
CA ALA A 923 -57.13 -110.46 84.95
C ALA A 923 -58.26 -109.50 84.56
N ASN A 924 -59.50 -110.00 84.40
CA ASN A 924 -60.63 -109.15 84.00
C ASN A 924 -61.07 -108.16 85.09
N VAL A 925 -60.93 -108.53 86.38
CA VAL A 925 -61.19 -107.63 87.51
C VAL A 925 -60.20 -106.46 87.53
N GLN A 926 -58.91 -106.70 87.25
CA GLN A 926 -57.88 -105.66 87.22
C GLN A 926 -58.07 -104.69 86.04
N TYR A 927 -58.47 -105.18 84.88
CA TYR A 927 -58.69 -104.35 83.70
C TYR A 927 -59.89 -103.41 83.81
N SER A 928 -60.98 -103.86 84.46
CA SER A 928 -62.13 -103.00 84.77
C SER A 928 -61.75 -101.78 85.62
N HIS A 929 -60.77 -101.90 86.52
CA HIS A 929 -60.31 -100.78 87.35
C HIS A 929 -59.56 -99.69 86.58
N VAL A 930 -58.81 -100.08 85.54
CA VAL A 930 -58.04 -99.14 84.71
C VAL A 930 -58.94 -98.38 83.75
N LEU A 931 -59.98 -99.03 83.21
CA LEU A 931 -60.95 -98.37 82.33
C LEU A 931 -61.72 -97.23 83.01
N GLU A 932 -62.07 -97.37 84.30
CA GLU A 932 -62.73 -96.32 85.09
C GLU A 932 -61.87 -95.05 85.25
N ARG A 933 -60.53 -95.17 85.14
CA ARG A 933 -59.60 -94.03 85.19
C ARG A 933 -59.42 -93.29 83.86
N ILE A 934 -59.47 -94.00 82.74
CA ILE A 934 -59.13 -93.45 81.41
C ILE A 934 -60.32 -92.69 80.77
N GLN A 935 -61.55 -93.08 81.08
CA GLN A 935 -62.77 -92.58 80.43
C GLN A 935 -62.94 -91.03 80.39
N PRO A 936 -62.64 -90.25 81.46
CA PRO A 936 -62.72 -88.78 81.38
C PRO A 936 -61.62 -88.13 80.52
N LEU A 937 -60.45 -88.76 80.36
CA LEU A 937 -59.32 -88.21 79.59
C LEU A 937 -59.55 -88.28 78.08
N GLU A 938 -60.20 -89.33 77.59
CA GLU A 938 -60.54 -89.50 76.15
C GLU A 938 -61.58 -88.46 75.67
N THR A 939 -62.55 -88.09 76.52
CA THR A 939 -63.59 -87.11 76.16
C THR A 939 -63.07 -85.68 76.04
N GLU A 940 -62.04 -85.31 76.81
CA GLU A 940 -61.44 -83.97 76.78
C GLU A 940 -60.53 -83.78 75.55
N GLN A 941 -59.83 -84.83 75.12
CA GLN A 941 -58.96 -84.82 73.94
C GLN A 941 -59.74 -84.54 72.65
N ALA A 942 -60.93 -85.13 72.48
CA ALA A 942 -61.77 -84.94 71.30
C ALA A 942 -62.29 -83.49 71.16
N GLY A 943 -62.44 -82.75 72.26
CA GLY A 943 -62.87 -81.34 72.25
C GLY A 943 -61.78 -80.38 71.76
N LEU A 944 -60.51 -80.67 72.06
CA LEU A 944 -59.38 -79.83 71.69
C LEU A 944 -59.05 -79.95 70.18
N GLU A 945 -59.15 -81.15 69.60
CA GLU A 945 -58.90 -81.36 68.15
C GLU A 945 -59.88 -80.59 67.24
N LEU A 946 -61.13 -80.37 67.68
CA LEU A 946 -62.13 -79.60 66.95
C LEU A 946 -61.84 -78.08 66.92
N ASN A 947 -61.25 -77.55 67.98
CA ASN A 947 -60.88 -76.12 68.07
C ASN A 947 -59.65 -75.78 67.23
N LEU A 948 -58.71 -76.72 67.12
CA LEU A 948 -57.51 -76.58 66.30
C LEU A 948 -57.87 -76.29 64.83
N LYS A 949 -58.74 -77.11 64.23
CA LYS A 949 -59.15 -76.99 62.81
C LYS A 949 -59.80 -75.64 62.47
N LYS A 950 -60.63 -75.09 63.35
CA LYS A 950 -61.28 -73.78 63.13
C LYS A 950 -60.28 -72.62 63.11
N THR A 951 -59.18 -72.75 63.86
CA THR A 951 -58.17 -71.69 63.99
C THR A 951 -57.23 -71.67 62.78
N GLU A 952 -56.94 -72.84 62.19
CA GLU A 952 -56.12 -72.96 60.98
C GLU A 952 -56.76 -72.34 59.73
N ASP A 953 -58.06 -72.52 59.50
CA ASP A 953 -58.75 -71.94 58.34
C ASP A 953 -58.78 -70.40 58.36
N ARG A 954 -58.76 -69.80 59.55
CA ARG A 954 -58.78 -68.34 59.74
C ARG A 954 -57.42 -67.71 59.42
N LYS A 955 -56.33 -68.43 59.71
CA LYS A 955 -54.95 -68.04 59.36
C LYS A 955 -54.75 -67.96 57.85
N ARG A 956 -55.22 -68.95 57.09
CA ARG A 956 -55.04 -69.01 55.61
C ARG A 956 -55.63 -67.80 54.88
N LYS A 957 -56.81 -67.32 55.31
CA LYS A 957 -57.46 -66.12 54.72
C LYS A 957 -56.69 -64.82 54.96
N LEU A 958 -56.02 -64.69 56.11
CA LEU A 958 -55.20 -63.52 56.44
C LEU A 958 -53.88 -63.52 55.66
N GLU A 959 -53.32 -64.70 55.35
CA GLU A 959 -52.10 -64.82 54.53
C GLU A 959 -52.33 -64.33 53.08
N GLU A 960 -53.46 -64.69 52.44
CA GLU A 960 -53.80 -64.25 51.08
C GLU A 960 -54.02 -62.72 50.96
N LEU A 961 -54.64 -62.09 51.98
CA LEU A 961 -54.85 -60.64 52.01
C LEU A 961 -53.51 -59.89 52.14
N LEU A 962 -52.60 -60.38 52.98
CA LEU A 962 -51.29 -59.78 53.22
C LEU A 962 -50.44 -59.76 51.94
N ASP A 963 -50.47 -60.82 51.15
CA ASP A 963 -49.74 -60.92 49.87
C ASP A 963 -50.27 -59.92 48.83
N SER A 964 -51.60 -59.70 48.79
CA SER A 964 -52.23 -58.74 47.85
C SER A 964 -51.89 -57.28 48.18
N VAL A 965 -51.81 -56.93 49.47
CA VAL A 965 -51.40 -55.59 49.91
C VAL A 965 -49.89 -55.40 49.67
N GLY A 966 -49.09 -56.45 49.87
CA GLY A 966 -47.65 -56.44 49.57
C GLY A 966 -47.34 -56.10 48.11
N GLN A 967 -48.10 -56.63 47.15
CA GLN A 967 -47.91 -56.30 45.72
C GLN A 967 -48.22 -54.83 45.39
N LYS A 968 -49.33 -54.28 45.93
CA LYS A 968 -49.69 -52.86 45.74
C LYS A 968 -48.67 -51.90 46.34
N VAL A 969 -48.12 -52.24 47.50
CA VAL A 969 -47.07 -51.44 48.15
C VAL A 969 -45.78 -51.45 47.31
N SER A 970 -45.42 -52.58 46.68
CA SER A 970 -44.26 -52.65 45.78
C SER A 970 -44.42 -51.78 44.54
N GLU A 971 -45.58 -51.78 43.87
CA GLU A 971 -45.83 -50.92 42.70
C GLU A 971 -45.79 -49.42 43.05
N LEU A 972 -46.40 -49.03 44.17
CA LEU A 972 -46.37 -47.65 44.63
C LEU A 972 -44.95 -47.22 45.01
N LYS A 973 -44.15 -48.13 45.61
CA LYS A 973 -42.74 -47.89 45.95
C LYS A 973 -41.87 -47.67 44.71
N GLU A 974 -42.09 -48.40 43.62
CA GLU A 974 -41.40 -48.16 42.34
C GLU A 974 -41.78 -46.81 41.73
N LYS A 975 -43.08 -46.45 41.73
CA LYS A 975 -43.54 -45.14 41.24
C LYS A 975 -42.98 -44.00 42.06
N PHE A 976 -42.95 -44.13 43.38
CA PHE A 976 -42.33 -43.17 44.29
C PHE A 976 -40.84 -43.02 43.98
N GLN A 977 -40.09 -44.14 43.89
CA GLN A 977 -38.66 -44.10 43.54
C GLN A 977 -38.40 -43.39 42.21
N SER A 978 -39.21 -43.65 41.18
CA SER A 978 -39.06 -42.98 39.88
C SER A 978 -39.29 -41.47 40.00
N ARG A 979 -40.39 -41.04 40.64
CA ARG A 979 -40.73 -39.62 40.81
C ARG A 979 -39.75 -38.87 41.69
N THR A 980 -39.28 -39.47 42.78
CA THR A 980 -38.24 -38.90 43.64
C THR A 980 -36.91 -38.78 42.88
N SER A 981 -36.58 -39.74 42.01
CA SER A 981 -35.36 -39.67 41.19
C SER A 981 -35.43 -38.55 40.14
N GLU A 982 -36.60 -38.32 39.54
CA GLU A 982 -36.83 -37.23 38.59
C GLU A 982 -36.82 -35.88 39.30
N ALA A 983 -37.49 -35.77 40.46
CA ALA A 983 -37.47 -34.56 41.28
C ALA A 983 -36.04 -34.23 41.75
N ALA A 984 -35.26 -35.20 42.23
CA ALA A 984 -33.88 -34.98 42.66
C ALA A 984 -32.94 -34.60 41.48
N LYS A 985 -33.16 -35.15 40.28
CA LYS A 985 -32.43 -34.74 39.07
C LYS A 985 -32.78 -33.30 38.69
N LEU A 986 -34.06 -32.94 38.66
CA LEU A 986 -34.52 -31.58 38.41
C LEU A 986 -34.01 -30.61 39.49
N GLU A 987 -33.93 -31.04 40.75
CA GLU A 987 -33.40 -30.23 41.86
C GLU A 987 -31.93 -29.93 41.67
N ALA A 988 -31.14 -30.95 41.30
CA ALA A 988 -29.73 -30.79 41.00
C ALA A 988 -29.50 -29.88 39.77
N GLU A 989 -30.35 -29.97 38.75
CA GLU A 989 -30.30 -29.09 37.57
C GLU A 989 -30.67 -27.65 37.89
N VAL A 990 -31.75 -27.42 38.63
CA VAL A 990 -32.20 -26.09 39.06
C VAL A 990 -31.19 -25.44 40.00
N SER A 991 -30.62 -26.22 40.94
CA SER A 991 -29.61 -25.74 41.87
C SER A 991 -28.33 -25.32 41.11
N LYS A 992 -27.83 -26.16 40.19
CA LYS A 992 -26.72 -25.79 39.30
C LYS A 992 -27.04 -24.56 38.44
N ALA A 993 -28.24 -24.49 37.87
CA ALA A 993 -28.66 -23.33 37.09
C ALA A 993 -28.67 -22.06 37.95
N GLN A 994 -29.19 -22.10 39.17
CA GLN A 994 -29.21 -20.97 40.11
C GLN A 994 -27.81 -20.55 40.57
N GLU A 995 -26.90 -21.50 40.79
CA GLU A 995 -25.49 -21.19 41.06
C GLU A 995 -24.83 -20.48 39.87
N THR A 996 -25.06 -20.96 38.64
CA THR A 996 -24.55 -20.31 37.43
C THR A 996 -25.16 -18.93 37.20
N ILE A 997 -26.46 -18.74 37.47
CA ILE A 997 -27.14 -17.45 37.36
C ILE A 997 -26.57 -16.47 38.39
N LYS A 998 -26.41 -16.87 39.66
CA LYS A 998 -25.79 -16.01 40.68
C LYS A 998 -24.38 -15.59 40.31
N ALA A 999 -23.56 -16.52 39.81
CA ALA A 999 -22.22 -16.20 39.33
C ALA A 999 -22.25 -15.22 38.15
N ALA A 1000 -23.17 -15.41 37.21
CA ALA A 1000 -23.32 -14.56 36.04
C ALA A 1000 -23.87 -13.16 36.38
N GLU A 1001 -24.81 -13.03 37.31
CA GLU A 1001 -25.36 -11.76 37.79
C GLU A 1001 -24.29 -10.91 38.49
N VAL A 1002 -23.44 -11.51 39.33
CA VAL A 1002 -22.30 -10.81 39.95
C VAL A 1002 -21.35 -10.26 38.89
N LEU A 1003 -21.06 -11.06 37.86
CA LEU A 1003 -20.17 -10.67 36.76
C LEU A 1003 -20.78 -9.56 35.90
N ILE A 1004 -22.07 -9.64 35.56
CA ILE A 1004 -22.79 -8.58 34.82
C ILE A 1004 -22.81 -7.27 35.63
N ASN A 1005 -23.07 -7.33 36.93
CA ASN A 1005 -23.11 -6.13 37.79
C ASN A 1005 -21.73 -5.46 37.90
N GLN A 1006 -20.64 -6.22 37.95
CA GLN A 1006 -19.28 -5.67 37.90
C GLN A 1006 -18.95 -5.05 36.54
N LEU A 1007 -19.44 -5.66 35.45
CA LEU A 1007 -19.18 -5.22 34.08
C LEU A 1007 -20.14 -4.13 33.57
N ASP A 1008 -21.24 -3.81 34.25
CA ASP A 1008 -22.19 -2.76 33.82
C ASP A 1008 -21.54 -1.37 33.75
N ARG A 1009 -20.63 -1.07 34.68
CA ARG A 1009 -19.83 0.17 34.64
C ARG A 1009 -18.92 0.21 33.41
N GLU A 1010 -18.26 -0.91 33.10
CA GLU A 1010 -17.42 -1.03 31.91
C GLU A 1010 -18.24 -1.00 30.62
N HIS A 1011 -19.44 -1.60 30.59
CA HIS A 1011 -20.34 -1.53 29.45
C HIS A 1011 -20.75 -0.09 29.09
N LYS A 1012 -21.13 0.71 30.10
CA LYS A 1012 -21.44 2.14 29.91
C LYS A 1012 -20.22 2.90 29.39
N ARG A 1013 -19.04 2.61 29.95
CA ARG A 1013 -17.77 3.22 29.52
C ARG A 1013 -17.40 2.85 28.09
N TRP A 1014 -17.49 1.59 27.70
CA TRP A 1014 -17.16 1.13 26.35
C TRP A 1014 -18.12 1.70 25.31
N ASN A 1015 -19.42 1.78 25.63
CA ASN A 1015 -20.38 2.46 24.75
C ASN A 1015 -20.06 3.95 24.57
N ALA A 1016 -19.73 4.66 25.65
CA ALA A 1016 -19.28 6.05 25.55
C ALA A 1016 -18.01 6.18 24.68
N GLN A 1017 -17.03 5.31 24.88
CA GLN A 1017 -15.80 5.28 24.08
C GLN A 1017 -16.06 4.97 22.60
N VAL A 1018 -17.01 4.09 22.27
CA VAL A 1018 -17.39 3.81 20.88
C VAL A 1018 -18.03 5.06 20.24
N ALA A 1019 -18.87 5.79 20.97
CA ALA A 1019 -19.46 7.05 20.50
C ALA A 1019 -18.37 8.13 20.29
N GLU A 1020 -17.46 8.29 21.26
CA GLU A 1020 -16.31 9.21 21.16
C GLU A 1020 -15.42 8.88 19.95
N ILE A 1021 -15.10 7.60 19.72
CA ILE A 1021 -14.29 7.18 18.56
C ILE A 1021 -15.03 7.48 17.26
N THR A 1022 -16.35 7.34 17.23
CA THR A 1022 -17.15 7.64 16.03
C THR A 1022 -17.12 9.13 15.70
N GLU A 1023 -17.26 10.01 16.70
CA GLU A 1023 -17.12 11.46 16.54
C GLU A 1023 -15.67 11.89 16.24
N GLU A 1024 -14.68 11.22 16.83
CA GLU A 1024 -13.28 11.45 16.51
C GLU A 1024 -12.97 11.07 15.06
N LEU A 1025 -13.56 9.99 14.54
CA LEU A 1025 -13.35 9.54 13.17
C LEU A 1025 -13.93 10.52 12.14
N THR A 1026 -15.02 11.24 12.47
CA THR A 1026 -15.56 12.32 11.60
C THR A 1026 -14.67 13.56 11.59
N THR A 1027 -14.04 13.90 12.73
CA THR A 1027 -13.14 15.06 12.85
C THR A 1027 -11.68 14.76 12.47
N LEU A 1028 -11.32 13.48 12.34
CA LEU A 1028 -9.97 13.00 12.00
C LEU A 1028 -9.36 13.67 10.76
N PRO A 1029 -10.06 13.92 9.64
CA PRO A 1029 -9.46 14.57 8.47
C PRO A 1029 -8.89 15.95 8.80
N LYS A 1030 -9.59 16.76 9.59
CA LYS A 1030 -9.12 18.09 9.99
C LYS A 1030 -7.97 17.99 11.01
N ARG A 1031 -8.07 17.09 12.00
CA ARG A 1031 -7.01 16.85 13.00
C ARG A 1031 -5.71 16.40 12.34
N ALA A 1032 -5.79 15.46 11.40
CA ALA A 1032 -4.63 14.97 10.64
C ALA A 1032 -4.04 16.05 9.74
N GLN A 1033 -4.86 16.93 9.14
CA GLN A 1033 -4.38 18.05 8.34
C GLN A 1033 -3.54 19.02 9.17
N LEU A 1034 -4.06 19.45 10.33
CA LEU A 1034 -3.33 20.35 11.23
C LEU A 1034 -2.03 19.71 11.74
N ALA A 1035 -2.08 18.42 12.09
CA ALA A 1035 -0.88 17.70 12.52
C ALA A 1035 0.17 17.61 11.41
N ALA A 1036 -0.23 17.24 10.19
CA ALA A 1036 0.68 17.15 9.06
C ALA A 1036 1.26 18.52 8.66
N ALA A 1037 0.46 19.58 8.73
CA ALA A 1037 0.90 20.95 8.46
C ALA A 1037 1.98 21.40 9.46
N PHE A 1038 1.74 21.14 10.75
CA PHE A 1038 2.68 21.47 11.81
C PHE A 1038 4.03 20.76 11.63
N ILE A 1039 4.00 19.44 11.39
CA ILE A 1039 5.23 18.64 11.23
C ILE A 1039 6.04 19.14 10.02
N THR A 1040 5.36 19.50 8.93
CA THR A 1040 6.01 19.81 7.66
C THR A 1040 6.57 21.24 7.61
N TYR A 1041 5.79 22.23 8.05
CA TYR A 1041 6.17 23.64 7.89
C TYR A 1041 6.81 24.26 9.14
N LEU A 1042 6.38 23.86 10.33
CA LEU A 1042 6.73 24.54 11.59
C LEU A 1042 7.93 23.91 12.31
N SER A 1043 8.55 22.89 11.73
CA SER A 1043 9.71 22.19 12.32
C SER A 1043 10.89 23.13 12.63
N ALA A 1044 11.14 24.14 11.79
CA ALA A 1044 12.23 25.10 11.97
C ALA A 1044 11.85 26.38 12.77
N ALA A 1045 10.55 26.65 12.95
CA ALA A 1045 10.08 27.90 13.57
C ALA A 1045 10.22 27.88 15.11
N PRO A 1046 10.44 29.04 15.76
CA PRO A 1046 10.35 29.19 17.22
C PRO A 1046 8.91 29.02 17.73
N GLU A 1047 8.76 28.79 19.04
CA GLU A 1047 7.47 28.48 19.67
C GLU A 1047 6.39 29.56 19.46
N ASP A 1048 6.73 30.85 19.57
CA ASP A 1048 5.78 31.95 19.40
C ASP A 1048 5.12 31.94 18.02
N LEU A 1049 5.93 31.75 16.97
CA LEU A 1049 5.46 31.63 15.59
C LEU A 1049 4.65 30.36 15.40
N ARG A 1050 5.08 29.24 16.01
CA ARG A 1050 4.33 27.99 15.97
C ARG A 1050 2.94 28.14 16.57
N LYS A 1051 2.83 28.81 17.72
CA LYS A 1051 1.57 29.06 18.41
C LYS A 1051 0.65 29.94 17.58
N THR A 1052 1.18 31.02 17.00
CA THR A 1052 0.43 31.95 16.16
C THR A 1052 -0.20 31.23 14.96
N CYS A 1053 0.59 30.48 14.19
CA CYS A 1053 0.08 29.76 13.03
C CYS A 1053 -0.89 28.64 13.43
N LEU A 1054 -0.65 27.92 14.53
CA LEU A 1054 -1.57 26.89 15.01
C LEU A 1054 -2.94 27.48 15.39
N GLU A 1055 -2.97 28.60 16.12
CA GLU A 1055 -4.22 29.26 16.48
C GLU A 1055 -4.99 29.75 15.25
N GLU A 1056 -4.31 30.30 14.26
CA GLU A 1056 -4.89 30.71 12.98
C GLU A 1056 -5.50 29.52 12.22
N TRP A 1057 -4.76 28.41 12.11
CA TRP A 1057 -5.24 27.22 11.41
C TRP A 1057 -6.37 26.51 12.14
N ILE A 1058 -6.36 26.47 13.48
CA ILE A 1058 -7.46 25.91 14.29
C ILE A 1058 -8.73 26.72 14.09
N LYS A 1059 -8.64 28.06 14.10
CA LYS A 1059 -9.76 28.96 13.79
C LYS A 1059 -10.27 28.73 12.37
N SER A 1060 -9.39 28.60 11.39
CA SER A 1060 -9.75 28.33 9.99
C SER A 1060 -10.42 26.96 9.81
N ALA A 1061 -10.01 25.93 10.57
CA ALA A 1061 -10.59 24.59 10.51
C ALA A 1061 -11.95 24.45 11.24
N CYS A 1062 -12.37 25.49 11.98
CA CYS A 1062 -13.55 25.49 12.86
C CYS A 1062 -13.53 24.33 13.87
N LEU A 1063 -12.39 24.07 14.52
CA LEU A 1063 -12.28 23.10 15.62
C LEU A 1063 -12.22 23.84 16.96
N GLU A 1064 -13.21 23.63 17.83
CA GLU A 1064 -13.28 24.33 19.14
C GLU A 1064 -12.18 23.89 20.13
N LYS A 1065 -11.73 22.63 20.04
CA LYS A 1065 -10.65 22.06 20.87
C LYS A 1065 -9.80 21.09 20.06
N PHE A 1066 -8.52 21.39 19.90
CA PHE A 1066 -7.53 20.47 19.32
C PHE A 1066 -6.18 20.65 20.01
N ASP A 1067 -5.74 19.61 20.74
CA ASP A 1067 -4.42 19.59 21.36
C ASP A 1067 -3.51 18.62 20.59
N LEU A 1068 -2.65 19.20 19.75
CA LEU A 1068 -1.79 18.47 18.83
C LEU A 1068 -0.89 17.46 19.57
N ARG A 1069 -0.39 17.83 20.76
CA ARG A 1069 0.53 16.99 21.53
C ARG A 1069 -0.14 15.69 21.95
N ARG A 1070 -1.34 15.78 22.52
CA ARG A 1070 -2.14 14.63 22.94
C ARG A 1070 -2.59 13.75 21.77
N PHE A 1071 -2.83 14.36 20.60
CA PHE A 1071 -3.23 13.63 19.40
C PHE A 1071 -2.08 12.76 18.83
N LEU A 1072 -0.85 13.29 18.82
CA LEU A 1072 0.31 12.57 18.30
C LEU A 1072 0.93 11.62 19.32
N CYS A 1073 0.97 12.00 20.59
CA CYS A 1073 1.57 11.25 21.68
C CYS A 1073 0.63 11.26 22.89
N THR A 1074 0.14 10.09 23.27
CA THR A 1074 -0.73 9.87 24.43
C THR A 1074 0.05 9.61 25.69
#